data_AF-A0A543IPU6-F1
#
_entry.id   AF-A0A543IPU6-F1
#
_cell.length_a   1.000
_cell.length_b   1.000
_cell.length_c   1.000
_cell.angle_alpha   90.00
_cell.angle_beta   90.00
_cell.angle_gamma   90.00
#
_symmetry.space_group_name_H-M   'P 1'
#
loop_
_entity.id
_entity.type
_entity.pdbx_description
1 polymer ?
#
loop_
_entity_poly.entity_id
_entity_poly.type
_entity_poly.pdbx_seq_one_letter_code
_entity_poly.pdbx_strand_id
1 'polypeptide(L)'
;MYPRTAGPAPRQAGPAGGRAVTGSPGAPRPQQQRRPEAAYEDTQAMAAVPDSGPVRGGAPGRAPQAPPPGRAPMAGAPAGRRAAPGAPAADPGAQATQVMRHGAGGRPGPAADPGAQATQVMRHGAGGRPGPAADPGAQATQVMRHGAEGRTVPGRRRANAMDGPGGPHGPDGPGRGRGGRGGGGGGFGGDDGFDDELDDEPRRTGWRRFIPSWKIVLASIAVLVAGVFGMVAVAYANTPLPVVKQEQALAQGSIIYYRDGKTEIARLGRKREIVPISKVPLHVQDAVISAENRSFRTDAGIDLKGIARSVWMTVTGQQIQGASTITQQMVRNYYDGLSQERSVTRKIKEIFVAIRADREMTKDEILQNYLNTIYFGRGAYGIQAAAQAFFKKDVSKLTVAEGAYLAGRIQNPDRFDRAEQSGNWAPTKERFEYVIKGMATDVDPQKYGNLLNTAKFPKIAKKDDTEIYRGIRGYMIDIVKRELKERASISEEDLHTGGYRIVTTFDRRLMKAAKEAVEKNLKPLGDKYVRAIMAAVDPNNGRVIAFYSGRDYLNKRYGFVNNAFDAQKQAASAFKPYVLAAWLEAGYSVRSYVSGKGPVELPGTRPIKNSHDVGPAVRIDKATAESVNTAFATMAQEVGLDAVIKIAEQAGLSRKNLEQARRDHSYALSIGSNLVTPVQQAGGYSMFVNGGKHYAPHVVISVKTVDGKVAYKENIPATQVISPDTAADVTYALKEVVKSGTARGLTVPGHEIAGKTGTNDDSKEAWFVGYSAHVSAAVGMYKEVPQTDPKTGKVLRDANGVPLPKEVPLPGGIAGGGTPSHIWRDFMIAAMANKEPKPLPTAVFAGEEHNLVAKPEPKPTPDPEDPFGDPGGTECLPGDFGCTGGGGGNGGFGGDDGFGDPGFGNDNFGDQPGSPEDGTLMDGGLLNNAGPAGHEARPAGEG
;
A
#
# COMPACT_ATOMS: atom_id res chain seq x y z
N MET A 1 26.78 -54.62 18.08
CA MET A 1 27.96 -54.58 18.97
C MET A 1 28.41 -53.13 19.12
N TYR A 2 28.76 -52.71 20.33
CA TYR A 2 29.67 -51.57 20.61
C TYR A 2 31.14 -52.09 20.49
N PRO A 3 32.23 -51.27 20.48
CA PRO A 3 32.42 -49.99 21.20
C PRO A 3 33.09 -48.85 20.37
N ARG A 4 33.09 -47.57 20.84
CA ARG A 4 34.21 -46.75 21.42
C ARG A 4 35.47 -46.57 20.52
N THR A 5 36.25 -45.46 20.50
CA THR A 5 36.28 -44.20 21.29
C THR A 5 37.17 -43.11 20.62
N ALA A 6 36.95 -41.83 21.00
CA ALA A 6 37.93 -40.72 21.16
C ALA A 6 38.77 -40.16 19.96
N GLY A 7 39.22 -38.90 20.11
CA GLY A 7 40.23 -38.21 19.28
C GLY A 7 41.67 -38.35 19.85
N PRO A 8 42.66 -37.47 19.51
CA PRO A 8 42.54 -36.02 19.27
C PRO A 8 43.39 -35.46 18.09
N ALA A 9 43.61 -34.14 18.05
CA ALA A 9 44.58 -33.41 17.19
C ALA A 9 45.91 -33.15 17.96
N PRO A 10 46.89 -32.32 17.50
CA PRO A 10 47.15 -31.70 16.19
C PRO A 10 48.62 -31.93 15.69
N ARG A 11 49.03 -31.35 14.53
CA ARG A 11 50.46 -31.10 14.20
C ARG A 11 50.68 -29.78 13.43
N GLN A 12 51.86 -29.19 13.63
CA GLN A 12 52.36 -27.97 12.98
C GLN A 12 53.44 -28.29 11.94
N ALA A 13 53.66 -27.37 10.99
CA ALA A 13 54.95 -27.18 10.31
C ALA A 13 55.07 -25.73 9.78
N GLY A 14 56.23 -25.11 9.94
CA GLY A 14 56.65 -23.89 9.24
C GLY A 14 57.85 -24.22 8.32
N PRO A 15 58.85 -23.33 8.12
CA PRO A 15 59.00 -21.97 8.65
C PRO A 15 59.57 -20.98 7.59
N ALA A 16 60.31 -19.96 8.05
CA ALA A 16 61.12 -18.97 7.31
C ALA A 16 60.34 -17.86 6.57
N GLY A 17 60.80 -16.61 6.57
CA GLY A 17 61.93 -16.01 7.30
C GLY A 17 61.82 -14.47 7.27
N GLY A 18 62.60 -13.76 8.10
CA GLY A 18 62.48 -12.29 8.19
C GLY A 18 63.73 -11.60 8.70
N ARG A 19 63.69 -10.27 8.76
CA ARG A 19 64.65 -9.44 9.52
C ARG A 19 64.01 -8.10 9.89
N ALA A 20 64.46 -7.53 10.99
CA ALA A 20 64.00 -6.24 11.52
C ALA A 20 65.19 -5.36 11.94
N VAL A 21 64.96 -4.05 12.03
CA VAL A 21 65.77 -3.09 12.78
C VAL A 21 64.81 -2.17 13.54
N THR A 22 65.19 -1.74 14.73
CA THR A 22 64.31 -1.09 15.73
C THR A 22 64.63 0.41 15.91
N GLY A 23 63.63 1.20 16.33
CA GLY A 23 63.79 2.61 16.68
C GLY A 23 62.60 3.18 17.46
N SER A 24 62.86 3.68 18.67
CA SER A 24 61.93 4.33 19.62
C SER A 24 62.79 4.89 20.78
N PRO A 25 62.38 5.91 21.57
CA PRO A 25 61.01 6.19 22.02
C PRO A 25 60.58 7.68 22.00
N GLY A 26 59.38 7.98 22.52
CA GLY A 26 58.94 9.33 22.87
C GLY A 26 57.44 9.45 23.17
N ALA A 27 57.06 10.03 24.32
CA ALA A 27 55.68 10.35 24.69
C ALA A 27 55.42 11.86 24.62
N PRO A 28 54.14 12.31 24.63
CA PRO A 28 53.84 13.44 25.51
C PRO A 28 52.44 13.46 26.18
N ARG A 29 52.39 14.24 27.25
CA ARG A 29 51.26 14.90 27.95
C ARG A 29 51.85 16.19 28.59
N PRO A 30 51.06 17.14 29.12
CA PRO A 30 49.68 17.56 28.84
C PRO A 30 49.57 19.08 28.54
N GLN A 31 48.37 19.65 28.39
CA GLN A 31 48.06 21.02 28.86
C GLN A 31 46.54 21.26 29.03
N GLN A 32 46.14 22.38 29.63
CA GLN A 32 44.80 22.63 30.21
C GLN A 32 44.45 24.13 30.20
N GLN A 33 43.14 24.47 30.23
CA GLN A 33 42.54 25.83 30.39
C GLN A 33 42.72 26.76 29.15
N ARG A 34 41.91 27.80 28.84
CA ARG A 34 40.96 28.66 29.61
C ARG A 34 39.69 29.11 28.82
N ARG A 35 38.74 29.71 29.56
CA ARG A 35 37.62 30.65 29.23
C ARG A 35 37.39 31.54 30.49
N PRO A 36 36.48 32.55 30.56
CA PRO A 36 35.58 33.16 29.56
C PRO A 36 36.24 34.38 28.83
N GLU A 37 35.77 35.61 28.56
CA GLU A 37 34.61 36.55 28.84
C GLU A 37 34.40 37.46 27.59
N ALA A 38 33.34 38.22 27.26
CA ALA A 38 32.16 38.89 27.88
C ALA A 38 32.26 40.45 27.94
N ALA A 39 31.61 41.17 26.99
CA ALA A 39 31.36 42.63 26.86
C ALA A 39 30.85 42.91 25.41
N TYR A 40 30.06 43.93 25.04
CA TYR A 40 29.18 44.90 25.73
C TYR A 40 28.08 45.36 24.72
N GLU A 41 27.07 46.14 25.13
CA GLU A 41 25.97 46.62 24.28
C GLU A 41 26.13 48.07 23.75
N ASP A 42 25.41 48.37 22.65
CA ASP A 42 24.38 49.45 22.54
C ASP A 42 24.53 50.63 21.52
N THR A 43 23.36 51.09 21.07
CA THR A 43 22.94 52.43 20.59
C THR A 43 23.14 52.98 19.15
N GLN A 44 22.03 53.57 18.68
CA GLN A 44 21.82 54.68 17.72
C GLN A 44 22.05 54.48 16.19
N ALA A 45 21.34 55.13 15.25
CA ALA A 45 19.94 55.61 15.05
C ALA A 45 19.90 56.84 14.09
N MET A 46 18.69 57.28 13.66
CA MET A 46 18.37 58.45 12.79
C MET A 46 18.72 58.28 11.30
N ALA A 47 17.98 58.77 10.29
CA ALA A 47 16.59 59.30 10.14
C ALA A 47 16.23 59.17 8.61
N ALA A 48 15.17 59.71 7.97
CA ALA A 48 14.06 60.63 8.30
C ALA A 48 12.85 60.38 7.34
N VAL A 49 11.79 61.22 7.38
CA VAL A 49 10.59 61.18 6.50
C VAL A 49 10.16 62.63 6.15
N PRO A 50 9.43 62.89 5.03
CA PRO A 50 8.07 63.45 5.15
C PRO A 50 7.09 62.83 4.11
N ASP A 51 5.76 62.68 4.25
CA ASP A 51 4.68 63.13 5.16
C ASP A 51 3.70 64.19 4.59
N SER A 52 2.40 63.84 4.60
CA SER A 52 1.18 64.70 4.61
C SER A 52 -0.10 63.84 4.51
N GLY A 53 -1.12 64.12 5.34
CA GLY A 53 -2.37 63.32 5.52
C GLY A 53 -3.62 63.82 4.74
N PRO A 54 -4.87 63.78 5.29
CA PRO A 54 -5.27 63.40 6.67
C PRO A 54 -6.63 62.64 6.90
N VAL A 55 -6.60 61.67 7.83
CA VAL A 55 -7.51 61.44 9.00
C VAL A 55 -9.06 61.31 8.86
N ARG A 56 -9.61 60.16 9.30
CA ARG A 56 -10.75 59.90 10.27
C ARG A 56 -11.39 58.50 9.99
N GLY A 57 -11.73 57.64 10.96
CA GLY A 57 -11.50 57.57 12.41
C GLY A 57 -12.39 56.50 13.09
N GLY A 58 -11.99 55.93 14.25
CA GLY A 58 -12.85 55.07 15.10
C GLY A 58 -12.24 53.74 15.58
N ALA A 59 -12.43 53.41 16.87
CA ALA A 59 -12.00 52.17 17.56
C ALA A 59 -12.79 52.01 18.89
N PRO A 60 -12.56 50.98 19.73
CA PRO A 60 -12.81 49.55 19.49
C PRO A 60 -13.74 48.91 20.56
N GLY A 61 -14.18 47.65 20.37
CA GLY A 61 -15.03 46.92 21.32
C GLY A 61 -14.61 45.46 21.55
N ARG A 62 -14.83 44.94 22.77
CA ARG A 62 -14.46 43.56 23.20
C ARG A 62 -15.60 42.55 22.97
N ALA A 63 -15.24 41.26 22.93
CA ALA A 63 -16.18 40.13 22.92
C ALA A 63 -16.72 39.78 24.33
N PRO A 64 -17.84 39.04 24.42
CA PRO A 64 -18.15 38.19 25.57
C PRO A 64 -18.36 36.70 25.20
N GLN A 65 -18.56 35.88 26.23
CA GLN A 65 -18.66 34.41 26.20
C GLN A 65 -20.13 33.92 26.10
N ALA A 66 -20.35 32.60 26.00
CA ALA A 66 -21.66 31.96 25.98
C ALA A 66 -21.91 31.09 27.25
N PRO A 67 -23.15 31.08 27.80
CA PRO A 67 -23.58 30.14 28.85
C PRO A 67 -24.78 29.26 28.33
N PRO A 68 -25.63 28.57 29.14
CA PRO A 68 -25.76 27.11 29.03
C PRO A 68 -27.19 26.58 28.72
N PRO A 69 -27.38 25.27 28.45
CA PRO A 69 -28.70 24.66 28.27
C PRO A 69 -29.38 24.26 29.60
N GLY A 70 -30.67 24.62 29.75
CA GLY A 70 -31.54 24.27 30.88
C GLY A 70 -32.53 23.12 30.59
N ARG A 71 -33.28 22.67 31.62
CA ARG A 71 -34.20 21.51 31.57
C ARG A 71 -35.67 21.89 31.28
N ALA A 72 -36.28 21.24 30.27
CA ALA A 72 -37.66 20.67 30.24
C ALA A 72 -38.88 21.58 30.59
N PRO A 73 -40.18 21.13 30.54
CA PRO A 73 -40.75 19.86 30.05
C PRO A 73 -42.04 19.97 29.16
N MET A 74 -42.46 18.80 28.62
CA MET A 74 -43.85 18.32 28.43
C MET A 74 -44.84 18.82 27.33
N ALA A 75 -45.69 17.84 26.93
CA ALA A 75 -47.05 17.88 26.36
C ALA A 75 -47.31 18.17 24.86
N GLY A 76 -48.12 17.31 24.23
CA GLY A 76 -48.72 17.52 22.89
C GLY A 76 -48.97 16.24 22.08
N ALA A 77 -50.16 15.63 22.18
CA ALA A 77 -50.63 14.53 21.31
C ALA A 77 -51.66 15.04 20.28
N PRO A 78 -51.99 14.26 19.23
CA PRO A 78 -53.25 13.50 19.31
C PRO A 78 -53.27 12.11 18.59
N ALA A 79 -54.33 11.34 18.85
CA ALA A 79 -54.72 10.11 18.13
C ALA A 79 -55.50 10.44 16.83
N GLY A 80 -55.85 9.54 15.89
CA GLY A 80 -55.67 8.08 15.77
C GLY A 80 -56.98 7.34 15.39
N ARG A 81 -56.92 6.24 14.60
CA ARG A 81 -58.01 5.27 14.25
C ARG A 81 -57.38 4.03 13.57
N ARG A 82 -57.60 2.79 14.07
CA ARG A 82 -58.58 1.75 13.62
C ARG A 82 -58.44 1.26 12.16
N ALA A 83 -58.50 -0.04 11.82
CA ALA A 83 -58.43 -1.29 12.59
C ALA A 83 -58.17 -2.54 11.69
N ALA A 84 -57.74 -3.64 12.34
CA ALA A 84 -57.58 -5.07 11.98
C ALA A 84 -58.61 -5.76 11.04
N PRO A 85 -58.47 -7.08 10.69
CA PRO A 85 -57.30 -7.99 10.63
C PRO A 85 -57.21 -8.84 9.32
N GLY A 86 -56.24 -9.77 9.22
CA GLY A 86 -56.28 -10.86 8.23
C GLY A 86 -55.17 -11.92 8.39
N ALA A 87 -55.52 -13.10 8.93
CA ALA A 87 -54.73 -14.34 8.90
C ALA A 87 -55.63 -15.48 8.40
N PRO A 88 -55.05 -16.59 7.89
CA PRO A 88 -55.12 -17.81 8.71
C PRO A 88 -53.85 -18.69 8.62
N ALA A 89 -53.81 -19.74 9.45
CA ALA A 89 -52.86 -20.84 9.36
C ALA A 89 -53.55 -22.18 9.65
N ALA A 90 -53.31 -23.20 8.84
CA ALA A 90 -53.61 -24.61 9.15
C ALA A 90 -52.85 -25.58 8.22
N ASP A 91 -52.06 -26.42 8.88
CA ASP A 91 -51.48 -27.74 8.59
C ASP A 91 -52.44 -28.77 7.94
N PRO A 92 -52.06 -30.05 7.68
CA PRO A 92 -50.78 -30.64 7.26
C PRO A 92 -50.91 -31.48 5.95
N GLY A 93 -49.83 -32.08 5.45
CA GLY A 93 -49.94 -33.09 4.39
C GLY A 93 -48.65 -33.85 4.03
N ALA A 94 -48.50 -35.08 4.53
CA ALA A 94 -47.41 -35.99 4.14
C ALA A 94 -47.92 -37.12 3.22
N GLN A 95 -47.16 -37.44 2.16
CA GLN A 95 -47.29 -38.70 1.42
C GLN A 95 -45.94 -39.06 0.76
N ALA A 96 -45.68 -40.36 0.60
CA ALA A 96 -44.38 -40.87 0.14
C ALA A 96 -44.52 -42.02 -0.86
N THR A 97 -43.76 -41.95 -1.95
CA THR A 97 -43.50 -43.04 -2.92
C THR A 97 -42.15 -42.71 -3.58
N GLN A 98 -41.03 -43.38 -3.26
CA GLN A 98 -40.63 -44.77 -3.48
C GLN A 98 -40.15 -45.14 -4.90
N VAL A 99 -38.88 -45.55 -4.93
CA VAL A 99 -38.28 -46.67 -5.71
C VAL A 99 -38.09 -46.52 -7.23
N MET A 100 -36.81 -46.47 -7.61
CA MET A 100 -36.10 -47.14 -8.74
C MET A 100 -34.64 -46.63 -8.63
N ARG A 101 -33.67 -47.23 -7.93
CA ARG A 101 -33.19 -48.62 -7.79
C ARG A 101 -32.50 -49.18 -9.06
N HIS A 102 -31.19 -48.94 -9.16
CA HIS A 102 -30.24 -49.89 -9.75
C HIS A 102 -28.91 -49.85 -8.97
N GLY A 103 -28.42 -51.02 -8.53
CA GLY A 103 -27.01 -51.24 -8.16
C GLY A 103 -26.27 -51.93 -9.32
N ALA A 104 -25.03 -52.38 -9.22
CA ALA A 104 -24.03 -52.35 -8.13
C ALA A 104 -22.63 -52.16 -8.81
N GLY A 105 -21.43 -52.18 -8.21
CA GLY A 105 -20.92 -52.55 -6.89
C GLY A 105 -19.55 -53.25 -7.09
N GLY A 106 -18.47 -52.81 -6.43
CA GLY A 106 -17.13 -53.41 -6.65
C GLY A 106 -15.96 -52.76 -5.89
N ARG A 107 -15.17 -53.60 -5.22
CA ARG A 107 -13.85 -53.43 -4.56
C ARG A 107 -13.18 -54.85 -4.54
N PRO A 108 -11.88 -55.07 -4.21
CA PRO A 108 -10.82 -54.15 -3.76
C PRO A 108 -9.39 -54.33 -4.38
N GLY A 109 -8.64 -53.22 -4.60
CA GLY A 109 -7.15 -53.15 -4.59
C GLY A 109 -6.34 -54.02 -5.59
N PRO A 110 -4.99 -54.15 -5.45
CA PRO A 110 -4.04 -53.23 -4.77
C PRO A 110 -2.70 -52.96 -5.54
N ALA A 111 -1.97 -51.93 -5.10
CA ALA A 111 -0.48 -51.79 -5.12
C ALA A 111 0.33 -51.58 -6.44
N ALA A 112 1.63 -51.26 -6.22
CA ALA A 112 2.80 -51.22 -7.12
C ALA A 112 3.11 -49.97 -8.00
N ASP A 113 4.23 -49.32 -7.64
CA ASP A 113 5.13 -48.50 -8.49
C ASP A 113 6.14 -49.47 -9.17
N PRO A 114 6.64 -49.23 -10.40
CA PRO A 114 8.02 -48.71 -10.48
C PRO A 114 8.35 -47.79 -11.68
N GLY A 115 9.02 -46.67 -11.37
CA GLY A 115 10.43 -46.42 -11.75
C GLY A 115 10.87 -46.53 -13.24
N ALA A 116 11.46 -45.44 -13.76
CA ALA A 116 12.15 -45.41 -15.06
C ALA A 116 13.68 -45.23 -14.90
N GLN A 117 14.48 -46.00 -15.66
CA GLN A 117 15.93 -45.84 -15.76
C GLN A 117 16.41 -45.53 -17.18
N ALA A 118 17.36 -44.60 -17.25
CA ALA A 118 18.44 -44.37 -18.23
C ALA A 118 18.33 -44.91 -19.69
N THR A 119 18.65 -44.03 -20.64
CA THR A 119 19.40 -44.40 -21.87
C THR A 119 20.34 -43.25 -22.27
N GLN A 120 21.37 -43.52 -23.08
CA GLN A 120 22.55 -42.65 -23.22
C GLN A 120 22.68 -41.90 -24.57
N VAL A 121 23.19 -40.67 -24.46
CA VAL A 121 24.18 -39.98 -25.31
C VAL A 121 24.59 -40.61 -26.66
N MET A 122 24.51 -39.82 -27.75
CA MET A 122 25.54 -39.79 -28.81
C MET A 122 25.59 -38.42 -29.55
N ARG A 123 26.62 -38.21 -30.37
CA ARG A 123 27.16 -36.88 -30.82
C ARG A 123 26.66 -36.34 -32.19
N HIS A 124 27.06 -35.08 -32.44
CA HIS A 124 27.10 -34.32 -33.72
C HIS A 124 25.76 -33.70 -34.19
N GLY A 125 25.71 -32.49 -34.78
CA GLY A 125 26.77 -31.47 -34.91
C GLY A 125 26.37 -30.27 -35.80
N ALA A 126 26.94 -29.08 -35.50
CA ALA A 126 26.99 -27.84 -36.32
C ALA A 126 25.67 -27.10 -36.72
N GLY A 127 25.72 -25.76 -36.59
CA GLY A 127 24.95 -24.82 -37.43
C GLY A 127 23.60 -24.31 -36.90
N GLY A 128 23.46 -22.98 -36.74
CA GLY A 128 22.17 -22.29 -36.54
C GLY A 128 22.16 -21.28 -35.39
N ARG A 129 21.74 -20.04 -35.68
CA ARG A 129 21.46 -18.99 -34.67
C ARG A 129 19.95 -18.96 -34.37
N PRO A 130 19.49 -19.19 -33.14
CA PRO A 130 18.12 -18.88 -32.74
C PRO A 130 17.97 -17.37 -32.47
N GLY A 131 16.93 -16.74 -33.01
CA GLY A 131 16.45 -15.45 -32.51
C GLY A 131 15.68 -15.62 -31.19
N PRO A 132 15.66 -14.61 -30.29
CA PRO A 132 14.89 -14.70 -29.06
C PRO A 132 13.38 -14.71 -29.35
N ALA A 133 12.66 -15.58 -28.66
CA ALA A 133 11.21 -15.73 -28.80
C ALA A 133 10.44 -14.50 -28.30
N ALA A 134 9.25 -14.27 -28.89
CA ALA A 134 8.26 -13.33 -28.38
C ALA A 134 7.22 -14.07 -27.55
N ASP A 135 6.93 -13.56 -26.35
CA ASP A 135 5.89 -14.07 -25.45
C ASP A 135 4.55 -13.34 -25.73
N PRO A 136 3.37 -13.99 -25.60
CA PRO A 136 2.13 -13.52 -26.25
C PRO A 136 1.35 -12.48 -25.44
N GLY A 137 0.65 -11.56 -26.14
CA GLY A 137 -0.08 -10.50 -25.43
C GLY A 137 -0.94 -9.53 -26.25
N ALA A 138 -1.72 -9.98 -27.24
CA ALA A 138 -2.85 -9.21 -27.78
C ALA A 138 -3.87 -10.12 -28.49
N GLN A 139 -5.16 -9.82 -28.33
CA GLN A 139 -6.26 -10.54 -28.99
C GLN A 139 -6.49 -10.01 -30.41
N ALA A 140 -6.84 -10.89 -31.35
CA ALA A 140 -7.31 -10.53 -32.68
C ALA A 140 -8.75 -11.05 -32.89
N THR A 141 -9.70 -10.14 -33.06
CA THR A 141 -11.12 -10.46 -33.25
C THR A 141 -11.36 -11.08 -34.63
N GLN A 142 -11.60 -12.39 -34.70
CA GLN A 142 -12.02 -13.03 -35.95
C GLN A 142 -13.54 -12.93 -36.13
N VAL A 143 -13.95 -12.50 -37.32
CA VAL A 143 -15.35 -12.45 -37.75
C VAL A 143 -15.77 -13.82 -38.27
N MET A 144 -16.60 -14.53 -37.52
CA MET A 144 -17.28 -15.75 -38.00
C MET A 144 -18.24 -15.43 -39.17
N ARG A 145 -18.37 -16.37 -40.09
CA ARG A 145 -19.40 -16.37 -41.15
C ARG A 145 -19.94 -17.78 -41.32
N HIS A 146 -21.21 -17.89 -41.73
CA HIS A 146 -22.02 -19.11 -41.89
C HIS A 146 -22.62 -19.69 -40.60
N GLY A 147 -23.77 -20.34 -40.76
CA GLY A 147 -24.73 -20.71 -39.69
C GLY A 147 -26.11 -20.12 -40.01
N ALA A 148 -27.12 -20.97 -40.17
CA ALA A 148 -28.51 -20.61 -40.48
C ALA A 148 -29.46 -21.31 -39.49
N GLU A 149 -30.78 -21.14 -39.70
CA GLU A 149 -31.87 -21.65 -38.85
C GLU A 149 -32.02 -20.90 -37.50
N GLY A 150 -33.22 -20.68 -36.95
CA GLY A 150 -34.56 -20.83 -37.51
C GLY A 150 -35.66 -20.70 -36.42
N ARG A 151 -36.88 -20.26 -36.79
CA ARG A 151 -38.12 -20.21 -35.97
C ARG A 151 -38.10 -19.27 -34.72
N THR A 152 -39.21 -18.88 -34.07
CA THR A 152 -40.50 -18.24 -34.52
C THR A 152 -41.28 -17.72 -33.28
N VAL A 153 -42.30 -16.84 -33.47
CA VAL A 153 -43.37 -16.46 -32.50
C VAL A 153 -42.90 -15.57 -31.27
N PRO A 154 -43.76 -14.95 -30.42
CA PRO A 154 -44.27 -13.59 -30.67
C PRO A 154 -44.25 -12.56 -29.49
N GLY A 155 -44.53 -11.28 -29.81
CA GLY A 155 -45.81 -10.64 -29.41
C GLY A 155 -45.93 -9.69 -28.20
N ARG A 156 -46.79 -8.66 -28.38
CA ARG A 156 -47.47 -7.77 -27.38
C ARG A 156 -46.55 -6.77 -26.63
N ARG A 157 -46.89 -5.47 -26.50
CA ARG A 157 -48.05 -4.76 -25.85
C ARG A 157 -48.07 -4.99 -24.33
N ARG A 158 -48.26 -4.00 -23.44
CA ARG A 158 -48.61 -2.54 -23.50
C ARG A 158 -47.91 -1.83 -22.31
N ALA A 159 -47.43 -0.59 -22.40
CA ALA A 159 -48.15 0.69 -22.22
C ALA A 159 -48.84 0.87 -20.85
N ASN A 160 -48.47 1.96 -20.14
CA ASN A 160 -49.35 2.68 -19.22
C ASN A 160 -49.85 3.95 -19.92
N ALA A 161 -51.04 4.42 -19.56
CA ALA A 161 -51.64 5.66 -20.03
C ALA A 161 -52.29 6.39 -18.83
N MET A 162 -52.50 7.70 -18.99
CA MET A 162 -53.42 8.49 -18.17
C MET A 162 -54.12 9.50 -19.09
N ASP A 163 -55.28 9.97 -18.64
CA ASP A 163 -56.34 10.46 -19.51
C ASP A 163 -56.18 11.93 -19.96
N GLY A 164 -56.93 12.29 -21.01
CA GLY A 164 -57.05 13.67 -21.51
C GLY A 164 -58.49 14.20 -21.37
N PRO A 165 -58.85 15.20 -22.18
CA PRO A 165 -60.18 15.22 -22.80
C PRO A 165 -60.15 15.55 -24.32
N GLY A 166 -61.18 15.11 -25.07
CA GLY A 166 -61.44 15.50 -26.48
C GLY A 166 -62.31 16.75 -26.59
N GLY A 167 -62.75 17.25 -27.76
CA GLY A 167 -62.63 16.90 -29.20
C GLY A 167 -63.23 18.07 -30.03
N PRO A 168 -63.85 17.92 -31.23
CA PRO A 168 -63.93 16.78 -32.17
C PRO A 168 -63.76 17.13 -33.69
N HIS A 169 -63.76 16.10 -34.57
CA HIS A 169 -64.04 16.09 -36.04
C HIS A 169 -63.20 16.90 -37.07
N GLY A 170 -63.21 16.43 -38.33
CA GLY A 170 -62.58 17.01 -39.55
C GLY A 170 -63.63 17.44 -40.61
N PRO A 171 -63.40 17.37 -41.95
CA PRO A 171 -62.38 16.61 -42.70
C PRO A 171 -61.69 17.35 -43.90
N ASP A 172 -60.94 16.58 -44.70
CA ASP A 172 -60.62 16.71 -46.16
C ASP A 172 -59.95 17.96 -46.79
N GLY A 173 -59.15 17.68 -47.84
CA GLY A 173 -58.72 18.64 -48.86
C GLY A 173 -57.24 19.07 -48.81
N PRO A 174 -56.55 19.10 -49.96
CA PRO A 174 -56.40 20.42 -50.61
C PRO A 174 -56.65 20.40 -52.13
N GLY A 175 -57.53 21.28 -52.59
CA GLY A 175 -57.81 21.50 -54.02
C GLY A 175 -56.79 22.43 -54.71
N ARG A 176 -56.72 22.36 -56.04
CA ARG A 176 -56.04 23.36 -56.88
C ARG A 176 -56.82 24.67 -56.89
N GLY A 177 -56.13 25.82 -56.99
CA GLY A 177 -56.81 27.10 -57.17
C GLY A 177 -55.91 28.34 -57.34
N ARG A 178 -55.38 28.56 -58.55
CA ARG A 178 -54.97 29.91 -58.99
C ARG A 178 -55.49 30.13 -60.40
N GLY A 179 -56.38 31.11 -60.57
CA GLY A 179 -57.07 31.37 -61.83
C GLY A 179 -56.67 32.70 -62.49
N GLY A 180 -56.83 32.75 -63.82
CA GLY A 180 -56.65 33.94 -64.66
C GLY A 180 -55.27 34.06 -65.32
N ARG A 181 -55.17 34.52 -66.59
CA ARG A 181 -56.24 34.80 -67.58
C ARG A 181 -55.62 35.05 -68.98
N GLY A 182 -56.27 34.60 -70.07
CA GLY A 182 -56.10 35.16 -71.43
C GLY A 182 -55.50 34.24 -72.52
N GLY A 183 -56.14 34.23 -73.70
CA GLY A 183 -55.67 33.64 -74.98
C GLY A 183 -55.63 32.10 -75.07
N GLY A 184 -56.05 31.42 -76.15
CA GLY A 184 -56.72 31.85 -77.39
C GLY A 184 -55.78 32.43 -78.46
N GLY A 185 -55.60 31.84 -79.65
CA GLY A 185 -56.05 30.52 -80.13
C GLY A 185 -55.81 30.31 -81.63
N GLY A 186 -55.63 29.04 -82.06
CA GLY A 186 -55.34 28.64 -83.45
C GLY A 186 -53.84 28.69 -83.82
N GLY A 187 -53.34 27.88 -84.77
CA GLY A 187 -53.99 26.78 -85.49
C GLY A 187 -53.15 26.31 -86.70
N PHE A 188 -53.20 25.00 -87.04
CA PHE A 188 -52.45 24.33 -88.12
C PHE A 188 -50.90 24.36 -87.89
N GLY A 189 -50.08 23.38 -88.28
CA GLY A 189 -50.18 22.33 -89.30
C GLY A 189 -49.04 22.57 -90.32
N GLY A 190 -48.14 21.64 -90.65
CA GLY A 190 -47.98 20.26 -90.17
C GLY A 190 -46.58 19.72 -90.50
N ASP A 191 -46.54 18.62 -91.26
CA ASP A 191 -45.42 18.07 -92.04
C ASP A 191 -44.21 17.43 -91.30
N ASP A 192 -44.14 16.10 -91.48
CA ASP A 192 -42.99 15.29 -91.91
C ASP A 192 -41.77 15.03 -91.01
N GLY A 193 -41.55 13.72 -90.73
CA GLY A 193 -40.19 13.17 -90.62
C GLY A 193 -40.01 11.89 -89.80
N PHE A 194 -40.04 10.72 -90.46
CA PHE A 194 -39.37 9.45 -90.10
C PHE A 194 -39.67 8.77 -88.74
N ASP A 195 -40.36 7.62 -88.84
CA ASP A 195 -40.09 6.33 -88.18
C ASP A 195 -39.70 6.32 -86.67
N ASP A 196 -40.68 6.03 -85.81
CA ASP A 196 -40.51 5.73 -84.38
C ASP A 196 -39.77 4.38 -84.14
N GLU A 197 -38.44 4.37 -84.21
CA GLU A 197 -37.60 3.37 -83.52
C GLU A 197 -37.05 3.99 -82.23
N LEU A 198 -37.88 4.04 -81.19
CA LEU A 198 -37.54 4.60 -79.87
C LEU A 198 -37.09 3.53 -78.87
N ASP A 199 -35.80 3.56 -78.53
CA ASP A 199 -35.14 2.67 -77.58
C ASP A 199 -35.84 2.55 -76.22
N ASP A 200 -36.03 1.31 -75.77
CA ASP A 200 -36.63 0.96 -74.48
C ASP A 200 -35.61 1.16 -73.32
N GLU A 201 -35.42 2.42 -72.86
CA GLU A 201 -34.50 2.73 -71.75
C GLU A 201 -34.96 2.00 -70.46
N PRO A 202 -34.21 0.99 -69.96
CA PRO A 202 -34.79 -0.01 -69.08
C PRO A 202 -35.01 0.52 -67.66
N ARG A 203 -36.28 0.84 -67.34
CA ARG A 203 -36.76 1.15 -65.99
C ARG A 203 -36.25 0.09 -64.99
N ARG A 204 -35.36 0.48 -64.08
CA ARG A 204 -34.64 -0.42 -63.16
C ARG A 204 -35.58 -1.17 -62.19
N THR A 205 -36.03 -2.36 -62.60
CA THR A 205 -36.81 -3.28 -61.77
C THR A 205 -35.92 -4.13 -60.84
N GLY A 206 -36.54 -4.76 -59.84
CA GLY A 206 -35.85 -5.63 -58.87
C GLY A 206 -34.93 -4.88 -57.88
N TRP A 207 -34.00 -5.62 -57.26
CA TRP A 207 -33.08 -5.08 -56.24
C TRP A 207 -32.16 -3.95 -56.74
N ARG A 208 -31.99 -3.78 -58.06
CA ARG A 208 -31.22 -2.68 -58.67
C ARG A 208 -31.81 -1.29 -58.38
N ARG A 209 -33.06 -1.19 -57.88
CA ARG A 209 -33.64 0.06 -57.36
C ARG A 209 -33.03 0.54 -56.02
N PHE A 210 -32.44 -0.38 -55.24
CA PHE A 210 -31.84 -0.07 -53.94
C PHE A 210 -30.34 0.24 -54.03
N ILE A 211 -29.74 0.15 -55.23
CA ILE A 211 -28.36 0.57 -55.48
C ILE A 211 -28.40 2.05 -55.89
N PRO A 212 -27.98 3.00 -55.03
CA PRO A 212 -27.98 4.41 -55.37
C PRO A 212 -27.13 4.67 -56.62
N SER A 213 -27.52 5.66 -57.42
CA SER A 213 -26.71 6.05 -58.58
C SER A 213 -25.34 6.57 -58.13
N TRP A 214 -24.32 6.44 -58.97
CA TRP A 214 -22.96 6.90 -58.64
C TRP A 214 -22.92 8.40 -58.27
N LYS A 215 -23.81 9.20 -58.85
CA LYS A 215 -24.04 10.61 -58.49
C LYS A 215 -24.57 10.78 -57.06
N ILE A 216 -25.50 9.93 -56.61
CA ILE A 216 -25.99 9.91 -55.22
C ILE A 216 -24.87 9.47 -54.27
N VAL A 217 -24.10 8.43 -54.63
CA VAL A 217 -22.96 7.97 -53.81
C VAL A 217 -21.92 9.08 -53.64
N LEU A 218 -21.55 9.76 -54.73
CA LEU A 218 -20.64 10.93 -54.69
C LEU A 218 -21.22 12.08 -53.87
N ALA A 219 -22.50 12.40 -54.01
CA ALA A 219 -23.17 13.44 -53.22
C ALA A 219 -23.20 13.09 -51.72
N SER A 220 -23.50 11.84 -51.36
CA SER A 220 -23.44 11.35 -49.98
C SER A 220 -22.03 11.41 -49.40
N ILE A 221 -21.01 11.03 -50.18
CA ILE A 221 -19.60 11.17 -49.77
C ILE A 221 -19.23 12.64 -49.60
N ALA A 222 -19.61 13.53 -50.52
CA ALA A 222 -19.32 14.96 -50.42
C ALA A 222 -19.99 15.62 -49.21
N VAL A 223 -21.26 15.29 -48.93
CA VAL A 223 -21.99 15.77 -47.74
C VAL A 223 -21.38 15.20 -46.45
N LEU A 224 -20.95 13.94 -46.44
CA LEU A 224 -20.30 13.33 -45.28
C LEU A 224 -18.92 13.95 -45.02
N VAL A 225 -18.12 14.16 -46.06
CA VAL A 225 -16.84 14.89 -45.98
C VAL A 225 -17.06 16.32 -45.49
N ALA A 226 -18.02 17.06 -46.04
CA ALA A 226 -18.34 18.42 -45.62
C ALA A 226 -18.86 18.47 -44.16
N GLY A 227 -19.68 17.51 -43.74
CA GLY A 227 -20.17 17.38 -42.36
C GLY A 227 -19.05 17.06 -41.36
N VAL A 228 -18.11 16.19 -41.75
CA VAL A 228 -16.88 15.93 -40.98
C VAL A 228 -16.01 17.19 -40.91
N PHE A 229 -15.83 17.90 -42.02
CA PHE A 229 -15.07 19.16 -42.06
C PHE A 229 -15.71 20.25 -41.20
N GLY A 230 -17.04 20.34 -41.20
CA GLY A 230 -17.83 21.23 -40.36
C GLY A 230 -17.69 20.91 -38.87
N MET A 231 -17.84 19.63 -38.48
CA MET A 231 -17.57 19.19 -37.10
C MET A 231 -16.12 19.47 -36.68
N VAL A 232 -15.15 19.28 -37.58
CA VAL A 232 -13.74 19.61 -37.36
C VAL A 232 -13.54 21.11 -37.14
N ALA A 233 -14.15 21.98 -37.97
CA ALA A 233 -14.07 23.42 -37.83
C ALA A 233 -14.73 23.92 -36.53
N VAL A 234 -15.89 23.38 -36.16
CA VAL A 234 -16.60 23.69 -34.91
C VAL A 234 -15.81 23.20 -33.69
N ALA A 235 -15.17 22.02 -33.77
CA ALA A 235 -14.31 21.53 -32.70
C ALA A 235 -13.02 22.35 -32.54
N TYR A 236 -12.43 22.80 -33.66
CA TYR A 236 -11.28 23.71 -33.67
C TYR A 236 -11.63 25.07 -33.03
N ALA A 237 -12.76 25.67 -33.43
CA ALA A 237 -13.23 26.95 -32.90
C ALA A 237 -13.58 26.89 -31.41
N ASN A 238 -14.20 25.79 -30.95
CA ASN A 238 -14.56 25.57 -29.54
C ASN A 238 -13.47 24.89 -28.70
N THR A 239 -12.22 24.83 -29.19
CA THR A 239 -11.07 24.45 -28.35
C THR A 239 -10.47 25.74 -27.75
N PRO A 240 -10.73 26.06 -26.48
CA PRO A 240 -10.13 27.23 -25.85
C PRO A 240 -8.61 27.07 -25.76
N LEU A 241 -7.89 28.18 -25.87
CA LEU A 241 -6.47 28.24 -25.51
C LEU A 241 -6.32 28.57 -24.02
N PRO A 242 -5.71 27.69 -23.24
CA PRO A 242 -4.89 28.10 -22.11
C PRO A 242 -3.69 28.93 -22.63
N VAL A 243 -3.85 30.25 -22.68
CA VAL A 243 -2.70 31.15 -22.88
C VAL A 243 -1.78 30.98 -21.68
N VAL A 244 -0.62 30.37 -21.90
CA VAL A 244 0.23 29.87 -20.81
C VAL A 244 0.80 31.02 -19.99
N LYS A 245 0.37 31.12 -18.72
CA LYS A 245 1.13 31.87 -17.72
C LYS A 245 2.45 31.15 -17.46
N GLN A 246 3.56 31.87 -17.57
CA GLN A 246 4.91 31.35 -17.32
C GLN A 246 5.07 30.68 -15.94
N GLU A 247 4.20 31.02 -14.97
CA GLU A 247 4.07 30.38 -13.66
C GLU A 247 3.96 28.85 -13.71
N GLN A 248 3.28 28.28 -14.72
CA GLN A 248 3.21 26.82 -14.91
C GLN A 248 4.47 26.23 -15.54
N ALA A 249 5.16 26.97 -16.42
CA ALA A 249 6.48 26.58 -16.93
C ALA A 249 7.56 26.60 -15.80
N LEU A 250 7.36 27.48 -14.81
CA LEU A 250 8.18 27.60 -13.60
C LEU A 250 7.84 26.56 -12.52
N ALA A 251 6.90 25.63 -12.77
CA ALA A 251 6.54 24.58 -11.83
C ALA A 251 7.76 23.73 -11.43
N GLN A 252 8.14 23.84 -10.15
CA GLN A 252 9.19 23.04 -9.53
C GLN A 252 8.70 21.60 -9.29
N GLY A 253 9.61 20.68 -8.98
CA GLY A 253 9.23 19.31 -8.58
C GLY A 253 8.34 19.28 -7.33
N SER A 254 7.35 18.38 -7.29
CA SER A 254 6.34 18.34 -6.22
C SER A 254 6.93 18.10 -4.84
N ILE A 255 6.31 18.64 -3.79
CA ILE A 255 6.79 18.57 -2.42
C ILE A 255 5.86 17.68 -1.60
N ILE A 256 6.42 16.62 -0.99
CA ILE A 256 5.74 15.76 -0.02
C ILE A 256 5.99 16.30 1.39
N TYR A 257 4.92 16.53 2.15
CA TYR A 257 4.92 17.00 3.54
C TYR A 257 4.41 15.92 4.51
N TYR A 258 4.92 15.93 5.74
CA TYR A 258 4.29 15.25 6.88
C TYR A 258 2.88 15.83 7.14
N ARG A 259 2.10 15.21 8.04
CA ARG A 259 0.71 15.61 8.35
C ARG A 259 0.55 17.02 8.94
N ASP A 260 1.64 17.69 9.28
CA ASP A 260 1.66 19.10 9.70
C ASP A 260 1.49 20.09 8.51
N GLY A 261 1.61 19.60 7.26
CA GLY A 261 1.57 20.41 6.04
C GLY A 261 2.75 21.39 5.92
N LYS A 262 3.79 21.24 6.73
CA LYS A 262 4.90 22.20 6.90
C LYS A 262 6.27 21.54 6.81
N THR A 263 6.49 20.41 7.48
CA THR A 263 7.77 19.70 7.43
C THR A 263 7.85 18.86 6.16
N GLU A 264 8.92 19.05 5.38
CA GLU A 264 9.12 18.31 4.13
C GLU A 264 9.68 16.90 4.37
N ILE A 265 9.05 15.92 3.73
CA ILE A 265 9.56 14.55 3.59
C ILE A 265 10.57 14.54 2.44
N ALA A 266 10.17 15.02 1.26
CA ALA A 266 10.97 15.02 0.04
C ALA A 266 10.48 16.04 -1.00
N ARG A 267 11.35 16.36 -1.96
CA ARG A 267 10.99 17.05 -3.21
C ARG A 267 11.22 16.10 -4.38
N LEU A 268 10.24 16.00 -5.27
CA LEU A 268 10.18 15.01 -6.35
C LEU A 268 10.65 15.62 -7.66
N GLY A 269 11.90 15.34 -8.04
CA GLY A 269 12.52 15.82 -9.27
C GLY A 269 13.57 16.90 -8.98
N ARG A 270 14.32 17.28 -10.01
CA ARG A 270 15.33 18.34 -9.89
C ARG A 270 14.70 19.72 -10.09
N LYS A 271 15.33 20.76 -9.54
CA LYS A 271 14.95 22.15 -9.86
C LYS A 271 15.10 22.35 -11.37
N ARG A 272 13.99 22.56 -12.07
CA ARG A 272 14.00 22.98 -13.48
C ARG A 272 14.71 24.34 -13.56
N GLU A 273 15.67 24.41 -14.45
CA GLU A 273 16.31 25.65 -14.89
C GLU A 273 15.90 25.82 -16.34
N ILE A 274 15.07 26.82 -16.63
CA ILE A 274 14.60 27.12 -17.98
C ILE A 274 15.78 27.73 -18.74
N VAL A 275 16.26 27.04 -19.77
CA VAL A 275 17.37 27.52 -20.60
C VAL A 275 16.84 28.03 -21.94
N PRO A 276 17.18 29.26 -22.36
CA PRO A 276 16.80 29.76 -23.68
C PRO A 276 17.48 28.95 -24.78
N ILE A 277 16.81 28.79 -25.91
CA ILE A 277 17.26 27.95 -27.03
C ILE A 277 18.65 28.32 -27.55
N SER A 278 19.03 29.60 -27.47
CA SER A 278 20.35 30.13 -27.83
C SER A 278 21.50 29.61 -26.96
N LYS A 279 21.23 29.10 -25.75
CA LYS A 279 22.22 28.41 -24.90
C LYS A 279 22.28 26.90 -25.14
N VAL A 280 21.32 26.32 -25.87
CA VAL A 280 21.35 24.90 -26.26
C VAL A 280 22.17 24.76 -27.54
N PRO A 281 23.33 24.06 -27.54
CA PRO A 281 24.18 23.98 -28.73
C PRO A 281 23.44 23.38 -29.92
N LEU A 282 23.69 23.89 -31.13
CA LEU A 282 22.99 23.44 -32.34
C LEU A 282 23.07 21.92 -32.54
N HIS A 283 24.22 21.28 -32.27
CA HIS A 283 24.33 19.81 -32.37
C HIS A 283 23.46 19.03 -31.37
N VAL A 284 23.02 19.64 -30.27
CA VAL A 284 22.05 19.04 -29.34
C VAL A 284 20.63 19.20 -29.86
N GLN A 285 20.32 20.35 -30.48
CA GLN A 285 19.06 20.58 -31.19
C GLN A 285 18.90 19.63 -32.38
N ASP A 286 19.93 19.57 -33.23
CA ASP A 286 20.01 18.72 -34.43
C ASP A 286 19.90 17.23 -34.07
N ALA A 287 20.47 16.79 -32.94
CA ALA A 287 20.32 15.43 -32.42
C ALA A 287 18.87 15.10 -32.05
N VAL A 288 18.15 16.01 -31.38
CA VAL A 288 16.74 15.79 -31.01
C VAL A 288 15.83 15.84 -32.24
N ILE A 289 16.10 16.72 -33.19
CA ILE A 289 15.41 16.79 -34.48
C ILE A 289 15.62 15.49 -35.28
N SER A 290 16.85 14.96 -35.36
CA SER A 290 17.10 13.70 -36.09
C SER A 290 16.44 12.47 -35.45
N ALA A 291 16.34 12.47 -34.11
CA ALA A 291 15.81 11.39 -33.28
C ALA A 291 14.27 11.28 -33.31
N GLU A 292 13.57 12.42 -33.27
CA GLU A 292 12.13 12.48 -33.01
C GLU A 292 11.31 13.05 -34.19
N ASN A 293 11.83 14.03 -34.95
CA ASN A 293 11.02 14.77 -35.93
C ASN A 293 11.90 15.49 -36.97
N ARG A 294 12.40 14.77 -37.97
CA ARG A 294 13.34 15.30 -38.98
C ARG A 294 12.78 16.47 -39.80
N SER A 295 11.46 16.49 -40.01
CA SER A 295 10.74 17.58 -40.68
C SER A 295 10.48 18.81 -39.79
N PHE A 296 10.87 18.81 -38.51
CA PHE A 296 10.39 19.78 -37.51
C PHE A 296 10.50 21.24 -37.95
N ARG A 297 11.60 21.61 -38.63
CA ARG A 297 11.85 22.98 -39.10
C ARG A 297 10.92 23.43 -40.25
N THR A 298 10.20 22.52 -40.91
CA THR A 298 9.40 22.77 -42.13
C THR A 298 8.01 22.15 -42.16
N ASP A 299 7.64 21.30 -41.20
CA ASP A 299 6.25 20.83 -41.03
C ASP A 299 5.34 21.88 -40.39
N ALA A 300 4.02 21.67 -40.45
CA ALA A 300 3.00 22.57 -39.88
C ALA A 300 2.51 22.08 -38.51
N GLY A 301 3.44 21.73 -37.63
CA GLY A 301 3.21 21.13 -36.31
C GLY A 301 2.82 19.66 -36.36
N ILE A 302 2.52 19.13 -37.55
CA ILE A 302 2.18 17.73 -37.83
C ILE A 302 2.87 17.25 -39.12
N ASP A 303 3.41 16.04 -39.14
CA ASP A 303 3.97 15.44 -40.36
C ASP A 303 2.85 14.79 -41.18
N LEU A 304 2.21 15.59 -42.04
CA LEU A 304 1.18 15.12 -42.99
C LEU A 304 1.70 14.00 -43.91
N LYS A 305 2.98 14.05 -44.32
CA LYS A 305 3.60 13.03 -45.19
C LYS A 305 3.80 11.73 -44.41
N GLY A 306 4.22 11.82 -43.16
CA GLY A 306 4.34 10.70 -42.22
C GLY A 306 3.00 10.07 -41.85
N ILE A 307 1.94 10.87 -41.67
CA ILE A 307 0.57 10.38 -41.43
C ILE A 307 0.04 9.65 -42.68
N ALA A 308 0.15 10.23 -43.87
CA ALA A 308 -0.27 9.56 -45.10
C ALA A 308 0.51 8.26 -45.34
N ARG A 309 1.84 8.30 -45.14
CA ARG A 309 2.71 7.11 -45.20
C ARG A 309 2.34 6.07 -44.15
N SER A 310 2.00 6.46 -42.92
CA SER A 310 1.67 5.50 -41.86
C SER A 310 0.32 4.82 -42.10
N VAL A 311 -0.68 5.52 -42.63
CA VAL A 311 -1.95 4.90 -43.06
C VAL A 311 -1.69 3.88 -44.17
N TRP A 312 -0.92 4.26 -45.20
CA TRP A 312 -0.57 3.35 -46.30
C TRP A 312 0.19 2.10 -45.82
N MET A 313 1.24 2.29 -45.00
CA MET A 313 2.07 1.21 -44.46
C MET A 313 1.28 0.30 -43.51
N THR A 314 0.30 0.83 -42.77
CA THR A 314 -0.60 0.02 -41.93
C THR A 314 -1.52 -0.85 -42.81
N VAL A 315 -2.05 -0.30 -43.90
CA VAL A 315 -2.88 -1.04 -44.87
C VAL A 315 -2.08 -2.11 -45.62
N THR A 316 -0.78 -1.91 -45.88
CA THR A 316 0.12 -2.92 -46.46
C THR A 316 0.76 -3.87 -45.43
N GLY A 317 0.36 -3.79 -44.16
CA GLY A 317 0.81 -4.70 -43.10
C GLY A 317 2.24 -4.48 -42.59
N GLN A 318 2.89 -3.36 -42.94
CA GLN A 318 4.24 -3.04 -42.50
C GLN A 318 4.23 -2.26 -41.18
N GLN A 319 5.06 -2.70 -40.22
CA GLN A 319 5.06 -2.16 -38.86
C GLN A 319 5.78 -0.80 -38.79
N ILE A 320 5.15 0.19 -38.15
CA ILE A 320 5.62 1.59 -38.11
C ILE A 320 5.99 2.00 -36.69
N GLN A 321 7.07 2.77 -36.53
CA GLN A 321 7.38 3.47 -35.28
C GLN A 321 7.04 4.97 -35.38
N GLY A 322 6.38 5.51 -34.35
CA GLY A 322 6.54 6.91 -33.93
C GLY A 322 6.14 8.05 -34.88
N ALA A 323 4.90 8.09 -35.38
CA ALA A 323 4.41 9.20 -36.22
C ALA A 323 3.92 10.44 -35.42
N SER A 324 4.66 10.94 -34.42
CA SER A 324 4.30 12.14 -33.62
C SER A 324 5.43 13.16 -33.56
N THR A 325 5.17 14.34 -34.12
CA THR A 325 6.08 15.50 -34.17
C THR A 325 6.43 16.05 -32.78
N ILE A 326 7.52 16.81 -32.70
CA ILE A 326 7.94 17.56 -31.50
C ILE A 326 6.80 18.48 -31.03
N THR A 327 6.13 19.20 -31.93
CA THR A 327 4.98 20.05 -31.57
C THR A 327 3.82 19.22 -30.97
N GLN A 328 3.49 18.04 -31.51
CA GLN A 328 2.48 17.15 -30.91
C GLN A 328 2.92 16.57 -29.56
N GLN A 329 4.20 16.24 -29.38
CA GLN A 329 4.73 15.75 -28.10
C GLN A 329 4.72 16.84 -27.03
N MET A 330 5.17 18.06 -27.38
CA MET A 330 5.08 19.24 -26.51
C MET A 330 3.63 19.48 -26.06
N VAL A 331 2.69 19.53 -27.00
CA VAL A 331 1.26 19.74 -26.73
C VAL A 331 0.68 18.65 -25.81
N ARG A 332 1.02 17.37 -26.05
CA ARG A 332 0.56 16.26 -25.18
C ARG A 332 0.99 16.44 -23.72
N ASN A 333 2.20 16.95 -23.50
CA ASN A 333 2.76 17.14 -22.16
C ASN A 333 2.39 18.49 -21.52
N TYR A 334 1.61 19.35 -22.20
CA TYR A 334 1.22 20.68 -21.72
C TYR A 334 -0.28 20.83 -21.41
N TYR A 335 -1.16 20.07 -22.08
CA TYR A 335 -2.61 20.23 -21.95
C TYR A 335 -3.24 19.15 -21.08
N ASP A 336 -2.84 19.15 -19.80
CA ASP A 336 -3.32 18.23 -18.76
C ASP A 336 -4.74 18.63 -18.27
N GLY A 337 -5.72 18.36 -19.14
CA GLY A 337 -7.14 18.66 -18.94
C GLY A 337 -8.07 17.93 -19.91
N LEU A 338 -7.52 17.00 -20.70
CA LEU A 338 -8.29 16.09 -21.56
C LEU A 338 -8.34 14.71 -20.88
N SER A 339 -9.52 14.11 -20.81
CA SER A 339 -9.79 12.91 -20.00
C SER A 339 -8.79 11.77 -20.24
N GLN A 340 -8.51 10.99 -19.19
CA GLN A 340 -7.46 9.96 -19.16
C GLN A 340 -7.64 8.81 -20.16
N GLU A 341 -8.79 8.74 -20.84
CA GLU A 341 -9.04 7.78 -21.90
C GLU A 341 -8.02 7.91 -23.05
N ARG A 342 -7.60 6.76 -23.59
CA ARG A 342 -6.85 6.68 -24.86
C ARG A 342 -7.80 6.78 -26.07
N SER A 343 -8.65 7.80 -26.07
CA SER A 343 -9.69 7.99 -27.09
C SER A 343 -9.13 8.65 -28.35
N VAL A 344 -9.70 8.29 -29.51
CA VAL A 344 -9.35 8.90 -30.80
C VAL A 344 -9.62 10.40 -30.79
N THR A 345 -10.66 10.85 -30.08
CA THR A 345 -11.00 12.26 -29.87
C THR A 345 -9.89 13.03 -29.14
N ARG A 346 -9.17 12.42 -28.20
CA ARG A 346 -7.99 13.06 -27.58
C ARG A 346 -6.86 13.24 -28.59
N LYS A 347 -6.58 12.24 -29.44
CA LYS A 347 -5.52 12.34 -30.46
C LYS A 347 -5.86 13.35 -31.56
N ILE A 348 -7.13 13.53 -31.88
CA ILE A 348 -7.62 14.60 -32.76
C ILE A 348 -7.41 15.98 -32.12
N LYS A 349 -7.65 16.14 -30.81
CA LYS A 349 -7.33 17.38 -30.08
C LYS A 349 -5.82 17.67 -30.02
N GLU A 350 -4.97 16.65 -29.78
CA GLU A 350 -3.50 16.79 -29.89
C GLU A 350 -3.09 17.37 -31.26
N ILE A 351 -3.74 16.94 -32.36
CA ILE A 351 -3.46 17.42 -33.71
C ILE A 351 -3.85 18.89 -33.89
N PHE A 352 -5.08 19.29 -33.53
CA PHE A 352 -5.53 20.68 -33.73
C PHE A 352 -4.74 21.68 -32.89
N VAL A 353 -4.42 21.33 -31.64
CA VAL A 353 -3.64 22.20 -30.77
C VAL A 353 -2.17 22.26 -31.22
N ALA A 354 -1.63 21.19 -31.81
CA ALA A 354 -0.29 21.23 -32.43
C ALA A 354 -0.24 22.14 -33.66
N ILE A 355 -1.21 22.05 -34.58
CA ILE A 355 -1.30 22.96 -35.76
C ILE A 355 -1.44 24.42 -35.30
N ARG A 356 -2.17 24.66 -34.21
CA ARG A 356 -2.38 26.01 -33.66
C ARG A 356 -1.13 26.57 -32.98
N ALA A 357 -0.45 25.78 -32.15
CA ALA A 357 0.83 26.16 -31.55
C ALA A 357 1.89 26.50 -32.62
N ASP A 358 1.92 25.76 -33.73
CA ASP A 358 2.83 25.99 -34.85
C ASP A 358 2.53 27.27 -35.67
N ARG A 359 1.38 27.93 -35.43
CA ARG A 359 1.00 29.23 -36.01
C ARG A 359 1.19 30.40 -35.05
N GLU A 360 1.12 30.13 -33.74
CA GLU A 360 1.18 31.14 -32.68
C GLU A 360 2.57 31.21 -32.02
N MET A 361 3.49 30.29 -32.35
CA MET A 361 4.86 30.22 -31.82
C MET A 361 5.87 29.91 -32.94
N THR A 362 7.09 30.43 -32.83
CA THR A 362 8.19 30.04 -33.73
C THR A 362 8.69 28.63 -33.44
N LYS A 363 9.31 27.98 -34.44
CA LYS A 363 9.95 26.66 -34.26
C LYS A 363 11.01 26.65 -33.16
N ASP A 364 11.72 27.75 -32.93
CA ASP A 364 12.71 27.84 -31.86
C ASP A 364 12.05 27.95 -30.47
N GLU A 365 10.92 28.64 -30.32
CA GLU A 365 10.15 28.65 -29.06
C GLU A 365 9.48 27.30 -28.76
N ILE A 366 8.96 26.62 -29.79
CA ILE A 366 8.41 25.26 -29.66
C ILE A 366 9.51 24.30 -29.23
N LEU A 367 10.69 24.36 -29.85
CA LEU A 367 11.83 23.52 -29.47
C LEU A 367 12.37 23.88 -28.07
N GLN A 368 12.39 25.17 -27.71
CA GLN A 368 12.74 25.63 -26.37
C GLN A 368 11.81 25.03 -25.32
N ASN A 369 10.49 25.13 -25.54
CA ASN A 369 9.50 24.64 -24.59
C ASN A 369 9.53 23.12 -24.50
N TYR A 370 9.63 22.40 -25.62
CA TYR A 370 9.82 20.96 -25.64
C TYR A 370 11.08 20.53 -24.89
N LEU A 371 12.25 21.11 -25.21
CA LEU A 371 13.52 20.76 -24.58
C LEU A 371 13.58 21.10 -23.09
N ASN A 372 12.80 22.07 -22.60
CA ASN A 372 12.70 22.39 -21.18
C ASN A 372 11.64 21.57 -20.42
N THR A 373 10.66 20.97 -21.09
CA THR A 373 9.63 20.14 -20.43
C THR A 373 9.89 18.63 -20.49
N ILE A 374 10.43 18.12 -21.62
CA ILE A 374 10.51 16.68 -21.91
C ILE A 374 11.40 15.90 -20.93
N TYR A 375 11.05 14.63 -20.72
CA TYR A 375 11.72 13.73 -19.79
C TYR A 375 12.90 12.99 -20.44
N PHE A 376 14.06 12.98 -19.79
CA PHE A 376 15.27 12.28 -20.26
C PHE A 376 15.64 11.03 -19.42
N GLY A 377 14.89 10.76 -18.35
CA GLY A 377 15.19 9.73 -17.35
C GLY A 377 15.76 10.31 -16.06
N ARG A 378 16.03 9.47 -15.05
CA ARG A 378 16.68 9.86 -13.77
C ARG A 378 16.01 11.02 -13.01
N GLY A 379 14.69 11.21 -13.20
CA GLY A 379 13.96 12.36 -12.66
C GLY A 379 14.37 13.72 -13.26
N ALA A 380 15.04 13.72 -14.43
CA ALA A 380 15.47 14.92 -15.15
C ALA A 380 14.47 15.27 -16.25
N TYR A 381 13.65 16.28 -15.97
CA TYR A 381 12.76 16.95 -16.92
C TYR A 381 13.44 18.25 -17.36
N GLY A 382 13.59 18.42 -18.67
CA GLY A 382 14.35 19.52 -19.27
C GLY A 382 15.82 19.20 -19.52
N ILE A 383 16.35 19.68 -20.66
CA ILE A 383 17.67 19.35 -21.20
C ILE A 383 18.82 19.76 -20.28
N GLN A 384 18.67 20.85 -19.52
CA GLN A 384 19.65 21.30 -18.51
C GLN A 384 19.69 20.35 -17.30
N ALA A 385 18.52 19.94 -16.79
CA ALA A 385 18.45 18.93 -15.74
C ALA A 385 19.04 17.60 -16.21
N ALA A 386 18.88 17.26 -17.50
CA ALA A 386 19.47 16.08 -18.11
C ALA A 386 21.00 16.18 -18.25
N ALA A 387 21.53 17.30 -18.76
CA ALA A 387 22.97 17.55 -18.83
C ALA A 387 23.65 17.39 -17.45
N GLN A 388 23.00 17.88 -16.40
CA GLN A 388 23.47 17.69 -15.02
C GLN A 388 23.28 16.25 -14.51
N ALA A 389 22.14 15.59 -14.77
CA ALA A 389 21.87 14.24 -14.27
C ALA A 389 22.69 13.13 -14.96
N PHE A 390 23.08 13.33 -16.22
CA PHE A 390 23.82 12.35 -17.02
C PHE A 390 25.31 12.68 -17.17
N PHE A 391 25.73 13.96 -17.12
CA PHE A 391 27.12 14.34 -17.38
C PHE A 391 27.75 15.29 -16.35
N LYS A 392 26.99 15.82 -15.37
CA LYS A 392 27.44 16.88 -14.44
C LYS A 392 27.90 18.14 -15.18
N LYS A 393 27.23 18.46 -16.28
CA LYS A 393 27.54 19.60 -17.17
C LYS A 393 26.33 20.52 -17.32
N ASP A 394 26.63 21.77 -17.64
CA ASP A 394 25.67 22.68 -18.25
C ASP A 394 25.39 22.26 -19.71
N VAL A 395 24.17 22.49 -20.21
CA VAL A 395 23.75 22.15 -21.58
C VAL A 395 24.64 22.76 -22.65
N SER A 396 25.17 23.97 -22.43
CA SER A 396 26.12 24.63 -23.35
C SER A 396 27.45 23.87 -23.52
N LYS A 397 27.77 22.95 -22.61
CA LYS A 397 29.02 22.16 -22.57
C LYS A 397 28.85 20.70 -23.01
N LEU A 398 27.67 20.33 -23.51
CA LEU A 398 27.43 19.01 -24.10
C LEU A 398 28.15 18.88 -25.44
N THR A 399 28.82 17.75 -25.65
CA THR A 399 29.37 17.36 -26.96
C THR A 399 28.30 16.73 -27.86
N VAL A 400 28.61 16.54 -29.14
CA VAL A 400 27.73 15.85 -30.11
C VAL A 400 27.27 14.48 -29.62
N ALA A 401 28.20 13.68 -29.06
CA ALA A 401 27.87 12.34 -28.54
C ALA A 401 26.97 12.40 -27.29
N GLU A 402 27.17 13.37 -26.41
CA GLU A 402 26.33 13.55 -25.22
C GLU A 402 24.92 14.04 -25.59
N GLY A 403 24.80 14.92 -26.60
CA GLY A 403 23.53 15.32 -27.19
C GLY A 403 22.79 14.15 -27.85
N ALA A 404 23.47 13.36 -28.68
CA ALA A 404 22.90 12.19 -29.34
C ALA A 404 22.43 11.11 -28.35
N TYR A 405 23.15 10.91 -27.23
CA TYR A 405 22.73 10.01 -26.16
C TYR A 405 21.45 10.51 -25.44
N LEU A 406 21.33 11.81 -25.16
CA LEU A 406 20.11 12.36 -24.54
C LEU A 406 18.91 12.29 -25.50
N ALA A 407 19.11 12.68 -26.76
CA ALA A 407 18.08 12.60 -27.80
C ALA A 407 17.58 11.17 -28.02
N GLY A 408 18.48 10.19 -28.13
CA GLY A 408 18.12 8.78 -28.36
C GLY A 408 17.23 8.18 -27.26
N ARG A 409 17.31 8.72 -26.02
CA ARG A 409 16.57 8.25 -24.85
C ARG A 409 15.13 8.77 -24.76
N ILE A 410 14.79 9.90 -25.38
CA ILE A 410 13.48 10.58 -25.26
C ILE A 410 12.31 9.62 -25.51
N GLN A 411 12.42 8.76 -26.52
CA GLN A 411 11.41 7.77 -26.90
C GLN A 411 10.94 6.85 -25.75
N ASN A 412 11.79 6.50 -24.76
CA ASN A 412 11.41 5.59 -23.66
C ASN A 412 12.36 5.67 -22.44
N PRO A 413 12.40 6.79 -21.69
CA PRO A 413 13.50 7.08 -20.78
C PRO A 413 13.66 6.06 -19.64
N ASP A 414 12.56 5.59 -19.05
CA ASP A 414 12.60 4.63 -17.95
C ASP A 414 12.96 3.20 -18.39
N ARG A 415 12.74 2.83 -19.66
CA ARG A 415 13.24 1.57 -20.21
C ARG A 415 14.76 1.59 -20.31
N PHE A 416 15.34 2.71 -20.74
CA PHE A 416 16.79 2.88 -20.76
C PHE A 416 17.36 2.94 -19.33
N ASP A 417 16.73 3.65 -18.41
CA ASP A 417 17.16 3.67 -17.00
C ASP A 417 17.10 2.27 -16.35
N ARG A 418 16.08 1.46 -16.62
CA ARG A 418 16.02 0.07 -16.11
C ARG A 418 17.09 -0.83 -16.75
N ALA A 419 17.32 -0.70 -18.05
CA ALA A 419 18.34 -1.47 -18.77
C ALA A 419 19.77 -1.09 -18.31
N GLU A 420 20.08 0.19 -18.15
CA GLU A 420 21.35 0.67 -17.60
C GLU A 420 21.57 0.17 -16.16
N GLN A 421 20.50 0.14 -15.34
CA GLN A 421 20.57 -0.33 -13.95
C GLN A 421 20.81 -1.85 -13.80
N SER A 422 20.40 -2.66 -14.79
CA SER A 422 20.76 -4.08 -14.88
C SER A 422 22.06 -4.35 -15.66
N GLY A 423 22.73 -3.29 -16.14
CA GLY A 423 23.98 -3.37 -16.91
C GLY A 423 23.80 -3.71 -18.40
N ASN A 424 22.55 -3.77 -18.90
CA ASN A 424 22.26 -3.96 -20.32
C ASN A 424 22.29 -2.63 -21.08
N TRP A 425 23.43 -2.29 -21.66
CA TRP A 425 23.62 -1.07 -22.44
C TRP A 425 23.19 -1.17 -23.92
N ALA A 426 22.80 -2.35 -24.41
CA ALA A 426 22.57 -2.57 -25.84
C ALA A 426 21.44 -1.68 -26.43
N PRO A 427 20.24 -1.57 -25.80
CA PRO A 427 19.17 -0.71 -26.34
C PRO A 427 19.54 0.78 -26.38
N THR A 428 20.34 1.24 -25.42
CA THR A 428 20.79 2.65 -25.38
C THR A 428 21.87 2.94 -26.42
N LYS A 429 22.74 1.95 -26.72
CA LYS A 429 23.72 2.04 -27.82
C LYS A 429 23.05 2.07 -29.19
N GLU A 430 22.10 1.17 -29.42
CA GLU A 430 21.29 1.11 -30.65
C GLU A 430 20.60 2.46 -30.95
N ARG A 431 19.97 3.07 -29.93
CA ARG A 431 19.37 4.42 -30.09
C ARG A 431 20.39 5.53 -30.26
N PHE A 432 21.54 5.47 -29.59
CA PHE A 432 22.64 6.43 -29.83
C PHE A 432 23.14 6.36 -31.27
N GLU A 433 23.38 5.16 -31.80
CA GLU A 433 23.81 4.90 -33.18
C GLU A 433 22.76 5.35 -34.20
N TYR A 434 21.46 5.12 -33.92
CA TYR A 434 20.35 5.65 -34.72
C TYR A 434 20.37 7.17 -34.83
N VAL A 435 20.57 7.89 -33.72
CA VAL A 435 20.60 9.37 -33.72
C VAL A 435 21.85 9.91 -34.42
N ILE A 436 23.02 9.32 -34.17
CA ILE A 436 24.26 9.66 -34.87
C ILE A 436 24.09 9.49 -36.39
N LYS A 437 23.49 8.38 -36.84
CA LYS A 437 23.17 8.16 -38.26
C LYS A 437 22.21 9.22 -38.78
N GLY A 438 21.12 9.51 -38.05
CA GLY A 438 20.14 10.53 -38.45
C GLY A 438 20.74 11.93 -38.60
N MET A 439 21.69 12.32 -37.73
CA MET A 439 22.43 13.58 -37.88
C MET A 439 23.29 13.56 -39.15
N ALA A 440 24.01 12.46 -39.37
CA ALA A 440 24.98 12.27 -40.45
C ALA A 440 24.38 12.06 -41.85
N THR A 441 23.14 11.60 -41.97
CA THR A 441 22.48 11.38 -43.28
C THR A 441 21.28 12.29 -43.54
N ASP A 442 20.58 12.75 -42.51
CA ASP A 442 19.21 13.30 -42.68
C ASP A 442 19.05 14.75 -42.18
N VAL A 443 20.00 15.29 -41.41
CA VAL A 443 19.98 16.69 -40.92
C VAL A 443 21.02 17.54 -41.63
N ASP A 444 22.30 17.18 -41.52
CA ASP A 444 23.39 17.89 -42.21
C ASP A 444 24.56 16.95 -42.52
N PRO A 445 24.57 16.32 -43.70
CA PRO A 445 25.63 15.39 -44.10
C PRO A 445 27.02 16.05 -44.25
N GLN A 446 27.09 17.36 -44.54
CA GLN A 446 28.37 18.06 -44.70
C GLN A 446 29.04 18.29 -43.33
N LYS A 447 28.23 18.66 -42.33
CA LYS A 447 28.65 18.92 -40.94
C LYS A 447 28.84 17.65 -40.11
N TYR A 448 28.10 16.58 -40.42
CA TYR A 448 28.01 15.37 -39.57
C TYR A 448 28.37 14.04 -40.23
N GLY A 449 28.65 13.98 -41.54
CA GLY A 449 28.95 12.72 -42.24
C GLY A 449 30.11 11.91 -41.63
N ASN A 450 31.08 12.57 -41.01
CA ASN A 450 32.21 11.92 -40.33
C ASN A 450 31.84 11.20 -39.01
N LEU A 451 30.67 11.48 -38.42
CA LEU A 451 30.27 10.90 -37.14
C LEU A 451 30.10 9.38 -37.22
N LEU A 452 29.70 8.85 -38.38
CA LEU A 452 29.53 7.41 -38.63
C LEU A 452 30.81 6.60 -38.32
N ASN A 453 31.98 7.21 -38.47
CA ASN A 453 33.29 6.59 -38.25
C ASN A 453 34.00 7.08 -36.98
N THR A 454 33.51 8.14 -36.33
CA THR A 454 34.24 8.85 -35.26
C THR A 454 33.46 8.98 -33.94
N ALA A 455 32.13 8.85 -33.95
CA ALA A 455 31.31 8.95 -32.76
C ALA A 455 31.59 7.80 -31.79
N LYS A 456 31.84 8.13 -30.52
CA LYS A 456 32.05 7.17 -29.43
C LYS A 456 30.96 7.36 -28.39
N PHE A 457 30.40 6.25 -27.89
CA PHE A 457 29.37 6.29 -26.84
C PHE A 457 29.90 7.04 -25.60
N PRO A 458 29.17 8.05 -25.09
CA PRO A 458 29.71 8.94 -24.07
C PRO A 458 29.82 8.27 -22.69
N LYS A 459 30.72 8.80 -21.85
CA LYS A 459 30.90 8.33 -20.46
C LYS A 459 29.83 8.96 -19.56
N ILE A 460 28.86 8.16 -19.14
CA ILE A 460 27.75 8.63 -18.30
C ILE A 460 28.19 8.74 -16.84
N ALA A 461 27.76 9.81 -16.15
CA ALA A 461 27.90 9.96 -14.71
C ALA A 461 27.06 8.92 -13.94
N LYS A 462 27.49 8.60 -12.72
CA LYS A 462 26.68 7.81 -11.78
C LYS A 462 25.43 8.60 -11.39
N LYS A 463 24.32 7.88 -11.20
CA LYS A 463 22.99 8.41 -10.85
C LYS A 463 22.94 8.75 -9.36
N ASP A 464 22.55 9.98 -9.01
CA ASP A 464 22.47 10.44 -7.61
C ASP A 464 21.19 9.94 -6.92
N ASP A 465 20.98 8.62 -6.85
CA ASP A 465 19.82 8.03 -6.17
C ASP A 465 19.86 8.19 -4.64
N THR A 466 20.96 8.74 -4.11
CA THR A 466 21.49 8.44 -2.78
C THR A 466 21.02 9.31 -1.62
N GLU A 467 20.20 10.33 -1.86
CA GLU A 467 19.80 11.29 -0.80
C GLU A 467 18.30 11.29 -0.49
N ILE A 468 17.42 11.52 -1.47
CA ILE A 468 15.97 11.62 -1.20
C ILE A 468 15.34 10.27 -0.84
N TYR A 469 15.85 9.15 -1.35
CA TYR A 469 15.32 7.82 -1.06
C TYR A 469 16.01 7.12 0.14
N ARG A 470 16.98 7.76 0.79
CA ARG A 470 17.82 7.14 1.84
C ARG A 470 17.07 6.90 3.15
N GLY A 471 17.34 5.77 3.80
CA GLY A 471 16.74 5.42 5.09
C GLY A 471 15.26 5.04 4.96
N ILE A 472 14.44 5.44 5.94
CA ILE A 472 12.99 5.20 5.91
C ILE A 472 12.27 6.10 4.90
N ARG A 473 12.84 7.28 4.58
CA ARG A 473 12.25 8.26 3.66
C ARG A 473 11.89 7.67 2.30
N GLY A 474 12.70 6.75 1.77
CA GLY A 474 12.40 6.07 0.50
C GLY A 474 11.08 5.29 0.52
N TYR A 475 10.82 4.51 1.57
CA TYR A 475 9.54 3.80 1.73
C TYR A 475 8.34 4.75 1.87
N MET A 476 8.54 5.94 2.42
CA MET A 476 7.47 6.96 2.55
C MET A 476 7.15 7.61 1.20
N ILE A 477 8.16 7.88 0.38
CA ILE A 477 7.98 8.39 -1.00
C ILE A 477 7.27 7.33 -1.85
N ASP A 478 7.75 6.08 -1.80
CA ASP A 478 7.22 4.95 -2.57
C ASP A 478 5.70 4.75 -2.36
N ILE A 479 5.26 4.58 -1.10
CA ILE A 479 3.84 4.34 -0.84
C ILE A 479 2.94 5.54 -1.21
N VAL A 480 3.44 6.77 -1.06
CA VAL A 480 2.71 7.97 -1.49
C VAL A 480 2.56 8.02 -3.01
N LYS A 481 3.62 7.71 -3.77
CA LYS A 481 3.54 7.62 -5.24
C LYS A 481 2.56 6.53 -5.67
N ARG A 482 2.56 5.38 -4.99
CA ARG A 482 1.64 4.26 -5.25
C ARG A 482 0.18 4.67 -4.99
N GLU A 483 -0.11 5.25 -3.82
CA GLU A 483 -1.47 5.69 -3.49
C GLU A 483 -1.98 6.82 -4.40
N LEU A 484 -1.13 7.79 -4.77
CA LEU A 484 -1.54 8.87 -5.68
C LEU A 484 -1.87 8.36 -7.08
N LYS A 485 -1.12 7.36 -7.57
CA LYS A 485 -1.42 6.68 -8.83
C LYS A 485 -2.72 5.87 -8.77
N GLU A 486 -3.01 5.24 -7.63
CA GLU A 486 -4.17 4.35 -7.46
C GLU A 486 -5.47 5.07 -7.09
N ARG A 487 -5.41 6.13 -6.26
CA ARG A 487 -6.59 6.84 -5.73
C ARG A 487 -6.82 8.23 -6.33
N ALA A 488 -5.75 8.94 -6.72
CA ALA A 488 -5.84 10.27 -7.31
C ALA A 488 -5.66 10.24 -8.85
N SER A 489 -5.26 9.09 -9.40
CA SER A 489 -4.89 8.92 -10.81
C SER A 489 -3.72 9.80 -11.27
N ILE A 490 -2.91 10.31 -10.32
CA ILE A 490 -1.76 11.18 -10.56
C ILE A 490 -0.53 10.30 -10.81
N SER A 491 0.10 10.46 -11.99
CA SER A 491 1.24 9.65 -12.43
C SER A 491 2.58 10.14 -11.87
N GLU A 492 3.64 9.34 -12.04
CA GLU A 492 5.00 9.77 -11.64
C GLU A 492 5.51 10.96 -12.46
N GLU A 493 5.04 11.14 -13.69
CA GLU A 493 5.37 12.30 -14.52
C GLU A 493 4.74 13.55 -13.92
N ASP A 494 3.43 13.54 -13.65
CA ASP A 494 2.69 14.62 -13.01
C ASP A 494 3.33 15.03 -11.67
N LEU A 495 3.77 14.05 -10.87
CA LEU A 495 4.49 14.30 -9.61
C LEU A 495 5.85 14.98 -9.80
N HIS A 496 6.49 14.82 -10.95
CA HIS A 496 7.72 15.51 -11.31
C HIS A 496 7.51 16.84 -12.04
N THR A 497 6.36 17.06 -12.68
CA THR A 497 6.11 18.21 -13.56
C THR A 497 5.12 19.24 -13.03
N GLY A 498 4.13 18.83 -12.22
CA GLY A 498 2.95 19.63 -11.85
C GLY A 498 3.07 20.47 -10.56
N GLY A 499 4.22 20.44 -9.88
CA GLY A 499 4.49 21.29 -8.70
C GLY A 499 3.55 21.10 -7.52
N TYR A 500 3.03 19.88 -7.34
CA TYR A 500 2.05 19.58 -6.31
C TYR A 500 2.60 19.76 -4.89
N ARG A 501 1.72 20.16 -3.96
CA ARG A 501 1.96 20.17 -2.51
C ARG A 501 1.12 19.05 -1.90
N ILE A 502 1.78 17.99 -1.48
CA ILE A 502 1.19 16.71 -1.07
C ILE A 502 1.29 16.59 0.45
N VAL A 503 0.16 16.57 1.16
CA VAL A 503 0.11 16.39 2.61
C VAL A 503 -0.19 14.93 2.92
N THR A 504 0.74 14.26 3.59
CA THR A 504 0.62 12.85 3.98
C THR A 504 -0.04 12.67 5.35
N THR A 505 -0.40 11.44 5.69
CA THR A 505 -0.88 11.05 7.03
C THR A 505 0.23 10.95 8.08
N PHE A 506 1.49 10.86 7.65
CA PHE A 506 2.60 10.50 8.51
C PHE A 506 2.88 11.56 9.57
N ASP A 507 2.98 11.13 10.83
CA ASP A 507 3.48 11.96 11.92
C ASP A 507 5.00 11.79 12.04
N ARG A 508 5.75 12.91 11.96
CA ARG A 508 7.22 12.89 12.03
C ARG A 508 7.76 12.34 13.35
N ARG A 509 7.07 12.59 14.47
CA ARG A 509 7.44 12.10 15.80
C ARG A 509 7.19 10.60 15.89
N LEU A 510 6.07 10.11 15.33
CA LEU A 510 5.72 8.69 15.37
C LEU A 510 6.52 7.85 14.36
N MET A 511 6.83 8.36 13.17
CA MET A 511 7.77 7.72 12.24
C MET A 511 9.17 7.56 12.86
N LYS A 512 9.63 8.56 13.63
CA LYS A 512 10.87 8.46 14.42
C LYS A 512 10.73 7.40 15.53
N ALA A 513 9.65 7.45 16.32
CA ALA A 513 9.42 6.50 17.41
C ALA A 513 9.32 5.03 16.93
N ALA A 514 8.68 4.78 15.78
CA ALA A 514 8.60 3.43 15.20
C ALA A 514 9.99 2.88 14.82
N LYS A 515 10.85 3.72 14.23
CA LYS A 515 12.26 3.37 13.95
C LYS A 515 13.01 3.06 15.25
N GLU A 516 12.88 3.91 16.25
CA GLU A 516 13.62 3.78 17.51
C GLU A 516 13.15 2.57 18.32
N ALA A 517 11.85 2.32 18.43
CA ALA A 517 11.30 1.14 19.09
C ALA A 517 11.76 -0.16 18.42
N VAL A 518 11.73 -0.24 17.08
CA VAL A 518 12.21 -1.41 16.33
C VAL A 518 13.72 -1.59 16.47
N GLU A 519 14.53 -0.56 16.23
CA GLU A 519 15.99 -0.70 16.26
C GLU A 519 16.52 -0.95 17.68
N LYS A 520 15.93 -0.35 18.71
CA LYS A 520 16.25 -0.62 20.13
C LYS A 520 16.07 -2.09 20.48
N ASN A 521 14.94 -2.69 20.10
CA ASN A 521 14.60 -4.07 20.46
C ASN A 521 15.24 -5.12 19.52
N LEU A 522 15.59 -4.77 18.27
CA LEU A 522 16.38 -5.64 17.40
C LEU A 522 17.89 -5.65 17.72
N LYS A 523 18.44 -4.58 18.33
CA LYS A 523 19.89 -4.47 18.59
C LYS A 523 20.44 -5.60 19.49
N PRO A 524 19.79 -6.01 20.61
CA PRO A 524 20.27 -7.11 21.45
C PRO A 524 20.31 -8.48 20.76
N LEU A 525 19.48 -8.70 19.74
CA LEU A 525 19.38 -10.02 19.07
C LEU A 525 20.61 -10.36 18.22
N GLY A 526 21.42 -9.37 17.82
CA GLY A 526 22.64 -9.52 17.01
C GLY A 526 22.44 -9.99 15.56
N ASP A 527 21.39 -10.76 15.28
CA ASP A 527 21.15 -11.39 13.98
C ASP A 527 20.60 -10.40 12.94
N LYS A 528 21.45 -10.07 11.96
CA LYS A 528 21.12 -9.24 10.78
C LYS A 528 20.08 -9.83 9.81
N TYR A 529 19.66 -11.08 10.02
CA TYR A 529 18.62 -11.75 9.24
C TYR A 529 17.25 -11.76 9.94
N VAL A 530 17.19 -11.45 11.25
CA VAL A 530 15.92 -11.18 11.93
C VAL A 530 15.45 -9.79 11.51
N ARG A 531 14.22 -9.73 10.99
CA ARG A 531 13.54 -8.52 10.55
C ARG A 531 12.33 -8.27 11.45
N ALA A 532 12.03 -7.01 11.70
CA ALA A 532 10.75 -6.58 12.25
C ALA A 532 10.10 -5.58 11.28
N ILE A 533 8.78 -5.62 11.22
CA ILE A 533 7.93 -4.81 10.33
C ILE A 533 6.76 -4.28 11.16
N MET A 534 6.37 -3.02 10.93
CA MET A 534 5.41 -2.34 11.80
C MET A 534 4.50 -1.39 11.02
N ALA A 535 3.24 -1.27 11.45
CA ALA A 535 2.34 -0.21 11.05
C ALA A 535 1.48 0.27 12.23
N ALA A 536 1.07 1.54 12.19
CA ALA A 536 0.15 2.16 13.14
C ALA A 536 -0.88 3.02 12.39
N VAL A 537 -2.14 2.90 12.77
CA VAL A 537 -3.33 3.46 12.13
C VAL A 537 -4.18 4.21 13.16
N ASP A 538 -4.70 5.38 12.77
CA ASP A 538 -5.75 6.09 13.52
C ASP A 538 -7.12 5.41 13.25
N PRO A 539 -7.77 4.79 14.25
CA PRO A 539 -8.99 4.03 14.04
C PRO A 539 -10.17 4.84 13.50
N ASN A 540 -10.17 6.16 13.73
CA ASN A 540 -11.30 7.04 13.45
C ASN A 540 -11.39 7.44 11.96
N ASN A 541 -10.37 7.11 11.15
CA ASN A 541 -10.28 7.52 9.75
C ASN A 541 -9.41 6.59 8.86
N GLY A 542 -8.66 5.63 9.43
CA GLY A 542 -7.83 4.71 8.64
C GLY A 542 -6.49 5.30 8.16
N ARG A 543 -6.11 6.49 8.63
CA ARG A 543 -4.81 7.09 8.27
C ARG A 543 -3.65 6.29 8.86
N VAL A 544 -2.68 5.88 8.03
CA VAL A 544 -1.44 5.26 8.51
C VAL A 544 -0.53 6.36 9.08
N ILE A 545 -0.51 6.51 10.40
CA ILE A 545 0.21 7.61 11.08
C ILE A 545 1.71 7.32 11.26
N ALA A 546 2.10 6.04 11.32
CA ALA A 546 3.50 5.61 11.34
C ALA A 546 3.67 4.18 10.81
N PHE A 547 4.86 3.86 10.31
CA PHE A 547 5.23 2.50 9.91
C PHE A 547 6.76 2.30 9.92
N TYR A 548 7.20 1.04 9.85
CA TYR A 548 8.60 0.67 9.64
C TYR A 548 8.68 -0.52 8.66
N SER A 549 9.34 -0.29 7.53
CA SER A 549 9.53 -1.28 6.44
C SER A 549 10.98 -1.78 6.33
N GLY A 550 11.93 -1.20 7.06
CA GLY A 550 13.36 -1.54 6.98
C GLY A 550 14.27 -0.38 7.38
N ARG A 551 15.57 -0.65 7.55
CA ARG A 551 16.56 0.35 7.96
C ARG A 551 16.89 1.37 6.85
N ASP A 552 16.96 0.91 5.60
CA ASP A 552 17.34 1.72 4.45
C ASP A 552 16.75 1.15 3.15
N TYR A 553 15.90 1.94 2.49
CA TYR A 553 15.24 1.62 1.22
C TYR A 553 16.24 1.42 0.06
N LEU A 554 17.38 2.13 0.07
CA LEU A 554 18.38 2.04 -1.01
C LEU A 554 19.27 0.80 -0.93
N ASN A 555 19.25 0.09 0.20
CA ASN A 555 20.11 -1.07 0.41
C ASN A 555 19.52 -2.31 -0.26
N LYS A 556 19.99 -2.59 -1.49
CA LYS A 556 19.58 -3.73 -2.34
C LYS A 556 19.56 -5.09 -1.63
N ARG A 557 20.25 -5.27 -0.50
CA ARG A 557 20.18 -6.50 0.33
C ARG A 557 18.80 -6.75 0.92
N TYR A 558 18.02 -5.71 1.21
CA TYR A 558 16.71 -5.85 1.86
C TYR A 558 15.55 -6.07 0.90
N GLY A 559 15.80 -5.92 -0.42
CA GLY A 559 14.78 -5.76 -1.45
C GLY A 559 14.21 -4.33 -1.47
N PHE A 560 13.79 -3.84 -2.65
CA PHE A 560 13.02 -2.60 -2.79
C PHE A 560 11.54 -2.82 -2.41
N VAL A 561 11.31 -3.54 -1.30
CA VAL A 561 9.99 -4.03 -0.87
C VAL A 561 9.55 -3.23 0.34
N ASN A 562 8.36 -2.63 0.28
CA ASN A 562 7.84 -1.77 1.33
C ASN A 562 7.18 -2.61 2.43
N ASN A 563 8.00 -3.34 3.19
CA ASN A 563 7.57 -4.51 3.97
C ASN A 563 6.38 -4.28 4.94
N ALA A 564 6.12 -3.08 5.45
CA ALA A 564 4.90 -2.80 6.24
C ALA A 564 3.59 -2.91 5.43
N PHE A 565 3.65 -2.64 4.12
CA PHE A 565 2.55 -2.71 3.16
C PHE A 565 2.61 -3.97 2.28
N ASP A 566 3.81 -4.50 2.04
CA ASP A 566 4.07 -5.51 0.99
C ASP A 566 4.45 -6.90 1.53
N ALA A 567 5.04 -7.01 2.73
CA ALA A 567 5.52 -8.30 3.24
C ALA A 567 4.37 -9.11 3.81
N GLN A 568 3.83 -10.00 2.97
CA GLN A 568 2.77 -10.93 3.35
C GLN A 568 3.38 -12.07 4.18
N LYS A 569 2.95 -12.17 5.45
CA LYS A 569 3.45 -13.12 6.45
C LYS A 569 2.29 -13.83 7.13
N GLN A 570 2.48 -15.06 7.59
CA GLN A 570 1.41 -15.83 8.24
C GLN A 570 0.86 -15.09 9.47
N ALA A 571 -0.45 -14.87 9.53
CA ALA A 571 -1.10 -14.11 10.61
C ALA A 571 -1.03 -14.82 11.98
N ALA A 572 -1.00 -16.15 11.96
CA ALA A 572 -1.01 -17.03 13.13
C ALA A 572 -2.14 -16.68 14.12
N SER A 573 -1.97 -16.94 15.41
CA SER A 573 -2.98 -16.66 16.44
C SER A 573 -3.44 -15.18 16.55
N ALA A 574 -2.84 -14.25 15.81
CA ALA A 574 -3.36 -12.88 15.64
C ALA A 574 -4.44 -12.77 14.53
N PHE A 575 -4.91 -13.88 13.95
CA PHE A 575 -6.13 -13.94 13.13
C PHE A 575 -7.39 -14.26 13.95
N LYS A 576 -7.23 -14.92 15.10
CA LYS A 576 -8.32 -15.40 15.96
C LYS A 576 -9.42 -14.38 16.30
N PRO A 577 -9.15 -13.06 16.46
CA PRO A 577 -10.22 -12.09 16.74
C PRO A 577 -11.26 -11.94 15.62
N TYR A 578 -10.93 -12.25 14.36
CA TYR A 578 -11.93 -12.28 13.28
C TYR A 578 -12.88 -13.50 13.39
N VAL A 579 -12.42 -14.60 13.98
CA VAL A 579 -13.25 -15.78 14.31
C VAL A 579 -14.13 -15.49 15.54
N LEU A 580 -13.59 -14.83 16.58
CA LEU A 580 -14.38 -14.38 17.72
C LEU A 580 -15.48 -13.39 17.30
N ALA A 581 -15.15 -12.48 16.38
CA ALA A 581 -16.13 -11.58 15.79
C ALA A 581 -17.25 -12.32 15.03
N ALA A 582 -16.91 -13.36 14.26
CA ALA A 582 -17.91 -14.19 13.58
C ALA A 582 -18.81 -14.97 14.54
N TRP A 583 -18.29 -15.42 15.68
CA TRP A 583 -19.04 -16.05 16.77
C TRP A 583 -20.06 -15.10 17.41
N LEU A 584 -19.63 -13.88 17.72
CA LEU A 584 -20.49 -12.86 18.33
C LEU A 584 -21.56 -12.33 17.34
N GLU A 585 -21.21 -12.11 16.07
CA GLU A 585 -22.18 -11.74 15.02
C GLU A 585 -23.15 -12.89 14.67
N ALA A 586 -22.84 -14.14 15.03
CA ALA A 586 -23.78 -15.26 14.94
C ALA A 586 -24.79 -15.30 16.12
N GLY A 587 -24.67 -14.38 17.08
CA GLY A 587 -25.55 -14.30 18.25
C GLY A 587 -25.09 -15.13 19.46
N TYR A 588 -23.86 -15.66 19.43
CA TYR A 588 -23.32 -16.49 20.52
C TYR A 588 -22.40 -15.68 21.46
N SER A 589 -22.55 -15.86 22.77
CA SER A 589 -21.85 -15.06 23.77
C SER A 589 -20.38 -15.40 23.93
N VAL A 590 -19.57 -14.40 24.30
CA VAL A 590 -18.17 -14.53 24.77
C VAL A 590 -18.04 -15.34 26.07
N ARG A 591 -19.16 -15.57 26.78
CA ARG A 591 -19.23 -16.39 28.00
C ARG A 591 -19.39 -17.89 27.75
N SER A 592 -19.57 -18.30 26.49
CA SER A 592 -19.76 -19.70 26.12
C SER A 592 -18.49 -20.55 26.37
N TYR A 593 -18.68 -21.84 26.60
CA TYR A 593 -17.64 -22.85 26.79
C TYR A 593 -17.43 -23.67 25.51
N VAL A 594 -16.17 -23.88 25.14
CA VAL A 594 -15.72 -24.57 23.92
C VAL A 594 -14.60 -25.56 24.22
N SER A 595 -14.32 -26.48 23.30
CA SER A 595 -13.37 -27.59 23.55
C SER A 595 -11.94 -27.09 23.73
N GLY A 596 -11.41 -27.27 24.94
CA GLY A 596 -9.99 -27.15 25.24
C GLY A 596 -9.20 -28.43 24.92
N LYS A 597 -9.88 -29.57 24.75
CA LYS A 597 -9.28 -30.85 24.40
C LYS A 597 -8.76 -30.85 22.95
N GLY A 598 -7.56 -31.39 22.76
CA GLY A 598 -6.96 -31.60 21.44
C GLY A 598 -6.17 -32.91 21.32
N PRO A 599 -5.72 -33.27 20.09
CA PRO A 599 -6.00 -32.56 18.85
C PRO A 599 -7.47 -32.68 18.41
N VAL A 600 -7.93 -31.72 17.60
CA VAL A 600 -9.23 -31.76 16.93
C VAL A 600 -9.02 -32.04 15.45
N GLU A 601 -9.77 -33.00 14.90
CA GLU A 601 -9.75 -33.34 13.48
C GLU A 601 -10.93 -32.67 12.78
N LEU A 602 -10.66 -31.91 11.71
CA LEU A 602 -11.67 -31.15 10.96
C LEU A 602 -11.59 -31.47 9.45
N PRO A 603 -12.71 -31.41 8.70
CA PRO A 603 -12.73 -31.68 7.27
C PRO A 603 -11.64 -30.92 6.50
N GLY A 604 -10.92 -31.62 5.62
CA GLY A 604 -9.86 -31.03 4.78
C GLY A 604 -8.68 -30.42 5.54
N THR A 605 -8.53 -30.67 6.84
CA THR A 605 -7.61 -29.95 7.74
C THR A 605 -6.68 -30.93 8.46
N ARG A 606 -5.40 -30.58 8.65
CA ARG A 606 -4.49 -31.36 9.51
C ARG A 606 -4.92 -31.26 10.98
N PRO A 607 -4.75 -32.30 11.82
CA PRO A 607 -5.20 -32.27 13.21
C PRO A 607 -4.66 -31.05 13.99
N ILE A 608 -5.57 -30.23 14.52
CA ILE A 608 -5.24 -28.98 15.20
C ILE A 608 -5.00 -29.25 16.69
N LYS A 609 -3.77 -29.00 17.15
CA LYS A 609 -3.34 -29.17 18.55
C LYS A 609 -3.15 -27.83 19.26
N ASN A 610 -3.23 -27.85 20.59
CA ASN A 610 -2.86 -26.74 21.45
C ASN A 610 -1.35 -26.77 21.75
N SER A 611 -0.79 -25.63 22.22
CA SER A 611 0.61 -25.54 22.66
C SER A 611 0.83 -25.99 24.11
N HIS A 612 -0.25 -26.15 24.87
CA HIS A 612 -0.33 -26.57 26.26
C HIS A 612 -1.70 -27.21 26.51
N ASP A 613 -1.87 -27.94 27.61
CA ASP A 613 -3.18 -28.38 28.06
C ASP A 613 -3.93 -27.24 28.76
N VAL A 614 -5.24 -27.19 28.55
CA VAL A 614 -6.19 -26.20 29.12
C VAL A 614 -7.44 -26.87 29.71
N GLY A 615 -7.46 -28.20 29.76
CA GLY A 615 -8.61 -29.00 30.19
C GLY A 615 -9.63 -29.24 29.07
N PRO A 616 -10.67 -30.06 29.32
CA PRO A 616 -11.63 -30.46 28.29
C PRO A 616 -12.51 -29.30 27.81
N ALA A 617 -12.87 -28.38 28.70
CA ALA A 617 -13.77 -27.26 28.44
C ALA A 617 -13.16 -25.94 28.93
N VAL A 618 -13.16 -24.93 28.06
CA VAL A 618 -12.58 -23.60 28.32
C VAL A 618 -13.56 -22.52 27.87
N ARG A 619 -13.72 -21.47 28.69
CA ARG A 619 -14.57 -20.31 28.35
C ARG A 619 -13.87 -19.42 27.33
N ILE A 620 -14.61 -18.83 26.38
CA ILE A 620 -14.03 -18.15 25.21
C ILE A 620 -13.11 -16.97 25.56
N ASP A 621 -13.37 -16.24 26.64
CA ASP A 621 -12.47 -15.19 27.15
C ASP A 621 -11.10 -15.76 27.57
N LYS A 622 -11.08 -16.82 28.37
CA LYS A 622 -9.86 -17.55 28.77
C LYS A 622 -9.18 -18.17 27.53
N ALA A 623 -9.95 -18.77 26.63
CA ALA A 623 -9.44 -19.35 25.39
C ALA A 623 -8.76 -18.31 24.48
N THR A 624 -9.27 -17.07 24.47
CA THR A 624 -8.67 -15.93 23.77
C THR A 624 -7.37 -15.50 24.44
N ALA A 625 -7.37 -15.37 25.77
CA ALA A 625 -6.22 -14.95 26.57
C ALA A 625 -5.03 -15.93 26.45
N GLU A 626 -5.28 -17.21 26.68
CA GLU A 626 -4.30 -18.32 26.56
C GLU A 626 -4.03 -18.71 25.11
N SER A 627 -4.82 -18.21 24.16
CA SER A 627 -4.63 -18.42 22.72
C SER A 627 -4.80 -19.88 22.27
N VAL A 628 -5.76 -20.59 22.86
CA VAL A 628 -6.12 -21.98 22.55
C VAL A 628 -6.41 -22.14 21.05
N ASN A 629 -5.94 -23.22 20.41
CA ASN A 629 -6.15 -23.48 18.98
C ASN A 629 -7.45 -24.25 18.74
N THR A 630 -7.74 -25.28 19.53
CA THR A 630 -8.91 -26.17 19.38
C THR A 630 -10.22 -25.39 19.50
N ALA A 631 -10.33 -24.53 20.50
CA ALA A 631 -11.45 -23.62 20.73
C ALA A 631 -11.83 -22.81 19.48
N PHE A 632 -10.85 -22.14 18.87
CA PHE A 632 -11.07 -21.30 17.68
C PHE A 632 -11.33 -22.13 16.41
N ALA A 633 -10.80 -23.35 16.35
CA ALA A 633 -11.08 -24.28 15.27
C ALA A 633 -12.53 -24.80 15.32
N THR A 634 -13.04 -25.16 16.52
CA THR A 634 -14.45 -25.57 16.68
C THR A 634 -15.42 -24.40 16.55
N MET A 635 -15.08 -23.21 17.06
CA MET A 635 -15.88 -21.99 16.81
C MET A 635 -16.02 -21.70 15.30
N ALA A 636 -14.93 -21.83 14.53
CA ALA A 636 -14.95 -21.64 13.09
C ALA A 636 -15.67 -22.76 12.32
N GLN A 637 -15.75 -23.97 12.87
CA GLN A 637 -16.59 -25.06 12.35
C GLN A 637 -18.08 -24.74 12.53
N GLU A 638 -18.47 -24.25 13.70
CA GLU A 638 -19.86 -23.93 14.04
C GLU A 638 -20.41 -22.78 13.19
N VAL A 639 -19.70 -21.64 13.11
CA VAL A 639 -20.17 -20.46 12.35
C VAL A 639 -19.87 -20.52 10.85
N GLY A 640 -19.07 -21.51 10.42
CA GLY A 640 -18.59 -21.65 9.05
C GLY A 640 -17.48 -20.66 8.64
N LEU A 641 -16.57 -21.11 7.79
CA LEU A 641 -15.43 -20.30 7.33
C LEU A 641 -15.85 -19.07 6.51
N ASP A 642 -17.00 -19.10 5.83
CA ASP A 642 -17.43 -18.00 4.97
C ASP A 642 -17.82 -16.75 5.79
N ALA A 643 -18.36 -16.92 6.99
CA ALA A 643 -18.62 -15.82 7.92
C ALA A 643 -17.30 -15.17 8.41
N VAL A 644 -16.33 -16.00 8.78
CA VAL A 644 -14.98 -15.57 9.19
C VAL A 644 -14.26 -14.82 8.07
N ILE A 645 -14.32 -15.35 6.84
CA ILE A 645 -13.68 -14.75 5.66
C ILE A 645 -14.34 -13.43 5.28
N LYS A 646 -15.68 -13.35 5.32
CA LYS A 646 -16.43 -12.11 5.09
C LYS A 646 -15.99 -11.00 6.04
N ILE A 647 -15.95 -11.27 7.35
CA ILE A 647 -15.51 -10.28 8.35
C ILE A 647 -14.05 -9.88 8.13
N ALA A 648 -13.15 -10.84 7.86
CA ALA A 648 -11.75 -10.56 7.60
C ALA A 648 -11.53 -9.71 6.32
N GLU A 649 -12.26 -10.00 5.24
CA GLU A 649 -12.22 -9.23 3.99
C GLU A 649 -12.76 -7.80 4.21
N GLN A 650 -13.89 -7.65 4.89
CA GLN A 650 -14.49 -6.35 5.21
C GLN A 650 -13.63 -5.52 6.18
N ALA A 651 -12.79 -6.18 7.00
CA ALA A 651 -11.73 -5.58 7.82
C ALA A 651 -10.43 -5.25 7.04
N GLY A 652 -10.41 -5.44 5.72
CA GLY A 652 -9.30 -5.02 4.84
C GLY A 652 -8.22 -6.07 4.57
N LEU A 653 -8.42 -7.34 4.96
CA LEU A 653 -7.49 -8.41 4.60
C LEU A 653 -7.71 -8.87 3.15
N SER A 654 -6.64 -9.30 2.49
CA SER A 654 -6.68 -9.71 1.07
C SER A 654 -7.61 -10.91 0.85
N ARG A 655 -8.75 -10.71 0.16
CA ARG A 655 -9.65 -11.81 -0.26
C ARG A 655 -8.89 -12.91 -0.97
N LYS A 656 -7.96 -12.57 -1.87
CA LYS A 656 -7.10 -13.53 -2.57
C LYS A 656 -6.33 -14.44 -1.59
N ASN A 657 -5.82 -13.88 -0.50
CA ASN A 657 -5.02 -14.60 0.49
C ASN A 657 -5.90 -15.45 1.42
N LEU A 658 -7.08 -14.93 1.80
CA LEU A 658 -8.09 -15.66 2.57
C LEU A 658 -8.59 -16.88 1.78
N GLU A 659 -8.95 -16.70 0.51
CA GLU A 659 -9.39 -17.77 -0.38
C GLU A 659 -8.28 -18.79 -0.69
N GLN A 660 -7.02 -18.35 -0.78
CA GLN A 660 -5.89 -19.27 -0.92
C GLN A 660 -5.70 -20.11 0.34
N ALA A 661 -5.71 -19.50 1.52
CA ALA A 661 -5.63 -20.22 2.79
C ALA A 661 -6.82 -21.17 3.03
N ARG A 662 -8.03 -20.79 2.58
CA ARG A 662 -9.20 -21.69 2.61
C ARG A 662 -8.97 -22.96 1.78
N ARG A 663 -8.41 -22.83 0.56
CA ARG A 663 -8.08 -23.98 -0.30
C ARG A 663 -6.94 -24.84 0.25
N ASP A 664 -5.85 -24.20 0.68
CA ASP A 664 -4.61 -24.90 1.02
C ASP A 664 -4.63 -25.50 2.44
N HIS A 665 -5.46 -24.93 3.33
CA HIS A 665 -5.38 -25.17 4.78
C HIS A 665 -6.75 -25.36 5.48
N SER A 666 -7.88 -25.20 4.78
CA SER A 666 -9.24 -25.39 5.32
C SER A 666 -9.44 -24.70 6.69
N TYR A 667 -9.83 -25.44 7.74
CA TYR A 667 -10.11 -24.85 9.06
C TYR A 667 -8.87 -24.33 9.79
N ALA A 668 -7.65 -24.65 9.36
CA ALA A 668 -6.45 -24.01 9.92
C ALA A 668 -6.34 -22.50 9.54
N LEU A 669 -7.21 -22.01 8.66
CA LEU A 669 -7.45 -20.56 8.50
C LEU A 669 -7.87 -19.89 9.82
N SER A 670 -8.68 -20.57 10.66
CA SER A 670 -9.16 -20.04 11.95
C SER A 670 -8.04 -19.69 12.94
N ILE A 671 -6.93 -20.45 12.90
CA ILE A 671 -5.72 -20.22 13.70
C ILE A 671 -4.66 -19.38 12.95
N GLY A 672 -5.05 -18.81 11.81
CA GLY A 672 -4.27 -17.83 11.03
C GLY A 672 -3.22 -18.46 10.12
N SER A 673 -3.60 -19.42 9.27
CA SER A 673 -2.75 -19.89 8.18
C SER A 673 -2.65 -18.89 7.00
N ASN A 674 -3.48 -17.85 6.98
CA ASN A 674 -3.52 -16.83 5.93
C ASN A 674 -2.36 -15.82 6.03
N LEU A 675 -1.94 -15.30 4.87
CA LEU A 675 -0.88 -14.30 4.78
C LEU A 675 -1.45 -12.87 4.84
N VAL A 676 -0.89 -12.02 5.71
CA VAL A 676 -1.30 -10.63 5.95
C VAL A 676 -0.09 -9.70 6.04
N THR A 677 -0.29 -8.39 5.89
CA THR A 677 0.75 -7.36 6.12
C THR A 677 0.47 -6.56 7.40
N PRO A 678 1.47 -5.89 8.02
CA PRO A 678 1.25 -5.08 9.21
C PRO A 678 0.18 -3.99 9.04
N VAL A 679 0.09 -3.35 7.88
CA VAL A 679 -0.95 -2.35 7.59
C VAL A 679 -2.34 -2.98 7.56
N GLN A 680 -2.49 -4.20 7.03
CA GLN A 680 -3.77 -4.94 7.09
C GLN A 680 -4.16 -5.30 8.52
N GLN A 681 -3.22 -5.80 9.33
CA GLN A 681 -3.51 -6.14 10.72
C GLN A 681 -3.85 -4.90 11.58
N ALA A 682 -3.10 -3.80 11.43
CA ALA A 682 -3.40 -2.55 12.15
C ALA A 682 -4.74 -1.94 11.69
N GLY A 683 -5.04 -1.98 10.38
CA GLY A 683 -6.31 -1.53 9.82
C GLY A 683 -7.50 -2.39 10.26
N GLY A 684 -7.37 -3.71 10.24
CA GLY A 684 -8.44 -4.64 10.65
C GLY A 684 -8.76 -4.54 12.14
N TYR A 685 -7.74 -4.55 13.00
CA TYR A 685 -7.93 -4.42 14.46
C TYR A 685 -8.55 -3.07 14.87
N SER A 686 -8.46 -2.05 14.03
CA SER A 686 -9.03 -0.73 14.33
C SER A 686 -10.55 -0.73 14.47
N MET A 687 -11.25 -1.70 13.85
CA MET A 687 -12.72 -1.78 13.94
C MET A 687 -13.20 -2.15 15.35
N PHE A 688 -12.44 -2.94 16.11
CA PHE A 688 -12.83 -3.36 17.46
C PHE A 688 -12.91 -2.17 18.43
N VAL A 689 -12.01 -1.18 18.29
CA VAL A 689 -12.03 0.04 19.11
C VAL A 689 -12.93 1.14 18.55
N ASN A 690 -13.27 1.10 17.26
CA ASN A 690 -14.15 2.08 16.60
C ASN A 690 -15.59 1.54 16.39
N GLY A 691 -16.13 0.80 17.36
CA GLY A 691 -17.54 0.36 17.36
C GLY A 691 -17.94 -0.42 16.11
N GLY A 692 -17.05 -1.27 15.60
CA GLY A 692 -17.25 -2.12 14.42
C GLY A 692 -17.01 -1.46 13.08
N LYS A 693 -16.52 -0.20 13.04
CA LYS A 693 -16.26 0.54 11.80
C LYS A 693 -14.82 0.38 11.33
N HIS A 694 -14.64 -0.18 10.13
CA HIS A 694 -13.35 -0.21 9.43
C HIS A 694 -13.23 0.97 8.45
N TYR A 695 -12.04 1.57 8.39
CA TYR A 695 -11.65 2.55 7.38
C TYR A 695 -10.45 1.99 6.61
N ALA A 696 -10.53 1.99 5.28
CA ALA A 696 -9.47 1.47 4.43
C ALA A 696 -8.13 2.23 4.66
N PRO A 697 -7.01 1.54 4.96
CA PRO A 697 -5.74 2.19 5.21
C PRO A 697 -5.27 3.09 4.06
N HIS A 698 -4.81 4.29 4.38
CA HIS A 698 -4.33 5.26 3.39
C HIS A 698 -3.21 6.17 3.93
N VAL A 699 -2.49 6.86 3.02
CA VAL A 699 -1.27 7.64 3.32
C VAL A 699 -1.29 9.12 2.88
N VAL A 700 -2.30 9.56 2.12
CA VAL A 700 -2.44 10.95 1.62
C VAL A 700 -3.71 11.62 2.15
N ILE A 701 -3.54 12.76 2.81
CA ILE A 701 -4.63 13.64 3.27
C ILE A 701 -5.11 14.55 2.13
N SER A 702 -4.19 15.19 1.40
CA SER A 702 -4.56 16.06 0.27
C SER A 702 -3.40 16.32 -0.69
N VAL A 703 -3.75 16.72 -1.92
CA VAL A 703 -2.83 17.25 -2.93
C VAL A 703 -3.39 18.56 -3.44
N LYS A 704 -2.56 19.61 -3.45
CA LYS A 704 -2.86 20.91 -4.10
C LYS A 704 -1.89 21.18 -5.23
N THR A 705 -2.35 21.83 -6.29
CA THR A 705 -1.50 22.37 -7.37
C THR A 705 -0.78 23.66 -6.93
N VAL A 706 0.08 24.20 -7.80
CA VAL A 706 0.80 25.48 -7.59
C VAL A 706 -0.18 26.65 -7.36
N ASP A 707 -1.27 26.71 -8.11
CA ASP A 707 -2.37 27.69 -7.99
C ASP A 707 -3.29 27.45 -6.78
N GLY A 708 -2.99 26.44 -5.94
CA GLY A 708 -3.71 26.18 -4.69
C GLY A 708 -5.01 25.38 -4.83
N LYS A 709 -5.46 25.11 -6.06
CA LYS A 709 -6.59 24.21 -6.35
C LYS A 709 -6.32 22.81 -5.77
N VAL A 710 -7.36 22.21 -5.19
CA VAL A 710 -7.29 20.84 -4.66
C VAL A 710 -7.40 19.86 -5.82
N ALA A 711 -6.33 19.09 -6.05
CA ALA A 711 -6.31 18.01 -7.04
C ALA A 711 -6.79 16.68 -6.44
N TYR A 712 -6.50 16.45 -5.16
CA TYR A 712 -6.99 15.29 -4.39
C TYR A 712 -7.22 15.68 -2.92
N LYS A 713 -8.20 15.04 -2.30
CA LYS A 713 -8.46 15.08 -0.86
C LYS A 713 -8.89 13.68 -0.43
N GLU A 714 -8.49 13.26 0.76
CA GLU A 714 -9.02 12.05 1.38
C GLU A 714 -10.56 12.05 1.40
N ASN A 715 -11.14 10.92 1.01
CA ASN A 715 -12.57 10.64 1.10
C ASN A 715 -12.77 9.13 1.28
N ILE A 716 -12.35 8.63 2.45
CA ILE A 716 -12.44 7.21 2.79
C ILE A 716 -13.70 7.00 3.64
N PRO A 717 -14.78 6.41 3.08
CA PRO A 717 -15.96 6.09 3.86
C PRO A 717 -15.68 4.96 4.85
N ALA A 718 -16.46 4.92 5.94
CA ALA A 718 -16.44 3.82 6.89
C ALA A 718 -17.30 2.65 6.38
N THR A 719 -16.79 1.43 6.53
CA THR A 719 -17.59 0.20 6.43
C THR A 719 -17.96 -0.25 7.83
N GLN A 720 -19.25 -0.42 8.14
CA GLN A 720 -19.68 -1.14 9.33
C GLN A 720 -19.48 -2.64 9.07
N VAL A 721 -18.56 -3.28 9.79
CA VAL A 721 -18.16 -4.69 9.57
C VAL A 721 -18.84 -5.63 10.55
N ILE A 722 -18.98 -5.17 11.79
CA ILE A 722 -19.58 -5.88 12.93
C ILE A 722 -20.43 -4.89 13.75
N SER A 723 -21.27 -5.37 14.64
CA SER A 723 -21.99 -4.52 15.60
C SER A 723 -21.04 -3.82 16.60
N PRO A 724 -21.45 -2.67 17.20
CA PRO A 724 -20.71 -2.05 18.30
C PRO A 724 -20.57 -2.98 19.52
N ASP A 725 -21.57 -3.81 19.75
CA ASP A 725 -21.67 -4.76 20.85
C ASP A 725 -20.63 -5.89 20.70
N THR A 726 -20.58 -6.53 19.51
CA THR A 726 -19.50 -7.45 19.15
C THR A 726 -18.13 -6.80 19.25
N ALA A 727 -17.98 -5.55 18.80
CA ALA A 727 -16.71 -4.84 18.90
C ALA A 727 -16.25 -4.69 20.37
N ALA A 728 -17.19 -4.39 21.28
CA ALA A 728 -16.91 -4.29 22.71
C ALA A 728 -16.59 -5.64 23.37
N ASP A 729 -17.30 -6.72 23.02
CA ASP A 729 -17.06 -8.04 23.60
C ASP A 729 -15.80 -8.72 23.03
N VAL A 730 -15.41 -8.44 21.77
CA VAL A 730 -14.06 -8.75 21.26
C VAL A 730 -13.01 -7.96 22.05
N THR A 731 -13.23 -6.66 22.29
CA THR A 731 -12.32 -5.84 23.09
C THR A 731 -12.16 -6.38 24.52
N TYR A 732 -13.24 -6.86 25.16
CA TYR A 732 -13.17 -7.52 26.46
C TYR A 732 -12.23 -8.73 26.45
N ALA A 733 -12.43 -9.68 25.53
CA ALA A 733 -11.59 -10.86 25.43
C ALA A 733 -10.11 -10.52 25.11
N LEU A 734 -9.88 -9.44 24.35
CA LEU A 734 -8.54 -8.92 24.03
C LEU A 734 -7.88 -8.11 25.17
N LYS A 735 -8.63 -7.66 26.18
CA LYS A 735 -8.08 -7.11 27.43
C LYS A 735 -7.54 -8.22 28.33
N GLU A 736 -8.13 -9.42 28.32
CA GLU A 736 -7.61 -10.54 29.10
C GLU A 736 -6.27 -11.09 28.59
N VAL A 737 -6.00 -11.01 27.28
CA VAL A 737 -4.69 -11.38 26.70
C VAL A 737 -3.51 -10.63 27.35
N VAL A 738 -3.70 -9.35 27.73
CA VAL A 738 -2.67 -8.49 28.35
C VAL A 738 -2.69 -8.46 29.88
N LYS A 739 -3.84 -8.81 30.50
CA LYS A 739 -3.96 -8.93 31.97
C LYS A 739 -3.44 -10.27 32.49
N SER A 740 -3.89 -11.36 31.89
CA SER A 740 -3.83 -12.72 32.44
C SER A 740 -3.21 -13.73 31.47
N GLY A 741 -3.41 -13.53 30.16
CA GLY A 741 -2.98 -14.44 29.10
C GLY A 741 -1.58 -14.23 28.51
N THR A 742 -1.46 -14.56 27.23
CA THR A 742 -0.18 -14.67 26.48
C THR A 742 0.64 -13.38 26.31
N ALA A 743 0.14 -12.22 26.75
CA ALA A 743 0.89 -10.96 26.84
C ALA A 743 0.76 -10.31 28.25
N ARG A 744 0.56 -11.13 29.29
CA ARG A 744 0.42 -10.71 30.69
C ARG A 744 1.49 -9.69 31.11
N GLY A 745 1.03 -8.58 31.69
CA GLY A 745 1.89 -7.51 32.21
C GLY A 745 2.30 -6.46 31.16
N LEU A 746 1.86 -6.59 29.91
CA LEU A 746 1.99 -5.53 28.92
C LEU A 746 1.12 -4.34 29.32
N THR A 747 1.71 -3.14 29.45
CA THR A 747 1.02 -1.92 29.85
C THR A 747 1.53 -0.70 29.06
N VAL A 748 0.67 0.30 28.90
CA VAL A 748 1.04 1.64 28.42
C VAL A 748 0.55 2.63 29.48
N PRO A 749 1.44 3.45 30.10
CA PRO A 749 1.05 4.30 31.23
C PRO A 749 -0.10 5.23 30.90
N GLY A 750 -1.12 5.26 31.75
CA GLY A 750 -2.31 6.11 31.58
C GLY A 750 -3.34 5.66 30.54
N HIS A 751 -3.13 4.55 29.83
CA HIS A 751 -4.04 4.11 28.75
C HIS A 751 -4.42 2.64 28.86
N GLU A 752 -5.73 2.36 28.71
CA GLU A 752 -6.20 1.02 28.45
C GLU A 752 -5.69 0.52 27.08
N ILE A 753 -5.30 -0.75 27.05
CA ILE A 753 -4.86 -1.45 25.84
C ILE A 753 -5.55 -2.81 25.74
N ALA A 754 -5.72 -3.27 24.51
CA ALA A 754 -6.16 -4.62 24.19
C ALA A 754 -5.37 -5.12 22.96
N GLY A 755 -5.15 -6.43 22.85
CA GLY A 755 -4.38 -6.95 21.73
C GLY A 755 -4.21 -8.47 21.74
N LYS A 756 -3.61 -8.99 20.69
CA LYS A 756 -3.43 -10.43 20.45
C LYS A 756 -2.02 -10.76 20.00
N THR A 757 -1.50 -11.81 20.61
CA THR A 757 -0.28 -12.52 20.22
C THR A 757 -0.50 -13.43 19.01
N GLY A 758 0.48 -13.49 18.11
CA GLY A 758 0.60 -14.52 17.09
C GLY A 758 1.99 -15.16 17.12
N THR A 759 2.04 -16.48 17.00
CA THR A 759 3.24 -17.25 16.67
C THR A 759 2.77 -18.44 15.85
N ASN A 760 3.41 -18.78 14.72
CA ASN A 760 3.07 -20.00 13.97
C ASN A 760 3.84 -21.23 14.49
N ASP A 761 3.35 -22.43 14.16
CA ASP A 761 3.91 -23.69 14.68
C ASP A 761 5.39 -23.90 14.29
N ASP A 762 5.79 -23.41 13.11
CA ASP A 762 7.18 -23.41 12.64
C ASP A 762 8.06 -22.33 13.30
N SER A 763 7.48 -21.44 14.13
CA SER A 763 8.15 -20.28 14.75
C SER A 763 8.89 -19.35 13.77
N LYS A 764 8.44 -19.28 12.51
CA LYS A 764 8.97 -18.38 11.47
C LYS A 764 8.47 -16.94 11.65
N GLU A 765 7.21 -16.80 12.07
CA GLU A 765 6.52 -15.54 12.26
C GLU A 765 6.10 -15.36 13.72
N ALA A 766 6.38 -14.18 14.29
CA ALA A 766 5.91 -13.75 15.60
C ALA A 766 5.27 -12.36 15.50
N TRP A 767 4.11 -12.19 16.13
CA TRP A 767 3.28 -10.98 16.02
C TRP A 767 2.78 -10.50 17.38
N PHE A 768 2.71 -9.18 17.54
CA PHE A 768 1.77 -8.55 18.46
C PHE A 768 0.94 -7.53 17.69
N VAL A 769 -0.38 -7.63 17.76
CA VAL A 769 -1.32 -6.68 17.17
C VAL A 769 -2.26 -6.19 18.26
N GLY A 770 -2.36 -4.88 18.46
CA GLY A 770 -3.15 -4.33 19.55
C GLY A 770 -3.41 -2.84 19.39
N TYR A 771 -4.30 -2.32 20.23
CA TYR A 771 -4.79 -0.96 20.15
C TYR A 771 -5.01 -0.33 21.52
N SER A 772 -5.05 0.99 21.52
CA SER A 772 -5.68 1.83 22.54
C SER A 772 -6.84 2.60 21.90
N ALA A 773 -7.57 3.40 22.69
CA ALA A 773 -8.65 4.26 22.21
C ALA A 773 -8.24 5.33 21.15
N HIS A 774 -6.94 5.50 20.85
CA HIS A 774 -6.42 6.48 19.90
C HIS A 774 -5.65 5.90 18.72
N VAL A 775 -5.06 4.70 18.83
CA VAL A 775 -4.18 4.10 17.81
C VAL A 775 -4.32 2.58 17.82
N SER A 776 -4.46 1.98 16.63
CA SER A 776 -4.26 0.55 16.39
C SER A 776 -2.90 0.32 15.76
N ALA A 777 -2.12 -0.66 16.23
CA ALA A 777 -0.79 -0.93 15.71
C ALA A 777 -0.46 -2.43 15.66
N ALA A 778 0.29 -2.82 14.64
CA ALA A 778 0.73 -4.19 14.39
C ALA A 778 2.25 -4.23 14.30
N VAL A 779 2.88 -5.17 15.01
CA VAL A 779 4.31 -5.51 14.88
C VAL A 779 4.41 -6.98 14.49
N GLY A 780 5.05 -7.24 13.36
CA GLY A 780 5.44 -8.58 12.93
C GLY A 780 6.95 -8.74 12.94
N MET A 781 7.43 -9.94 13.24
CA MET A 781 8.84 -10.35 13.18
C MET A 781 8.98 -11.66 12.43
N TYR A 782 10.03 -11.77 11.63
CA TYR A 782 10.36 -12.95 10.85
C TYR A 782 11.87 -13.04 10.60
N LYS A 783 12.40 -14.22 10.25
CA LYS A 783 13.81 -14.39 9.88
C LYS A 783 13.95 -14.86 8.44
N GLU A 784 14.82 -14.16 7.70
CA GLU A 784 14.97 -14.34 6.26
C GLU A 784 16.45 -14.37 5.88
N VAL A 785 16.90 -15.51 5.36
CA VAL A 785 18.30 -15.77 4.97
C VAL A 785 18.42 -15.93 3.45
N PRO A 786 19.59 -15.71 2.85
CA PRO A 786 19.82 -16.03 1.44
C PRO A 786 19.60 -17.52 1.18
N GLN A 787 18.78 -17.86 0.18
CA GLN A 787 18.61 -19.22 -0.29
C GLN A 787 19.91 -19.72 -0.95
N THR A 788 20.33 -20.94 -0.63
CA THR A 788 21.49 -21.61 -1.22
C THR A 788 21.07 -22.81 -2.04
N ASP A 789 21.83 -23.08 -3.10
CA ASP A 789 21.76 -24.32 -3.86
C ASP A 789 22.22 -25.51 -2.98
N PRO A 790 21.42 -26.57 -2.78
CA PRO A 790 21.77 -27.66 -1.87
C PRO A 790 22.97 -28.51 -2.30
N LYS A 791 23.37 -28.47 -3.57
CA LYS A 791 24.46 -29.31 -4.13
C LYS A 791 25.80 -28.58 -4.18
N THR A 792 25.77 -27.26 -4.34
CA THR A 792 26.96 -26.42 -4.57
C THR A 792 27.20 -25.38 -3.48
N GLY A 793 26.25 -25.19 -2.55
CA GLY A 793 26.31 -24.20 -1.47
C GLY A 793 26.23 -22.73 -1.93
N LYS A 794 26.14 -22.48 -3.25
CA LYS A 794 26.13 -21.13 -3.81
C LYS A 794 24.79 -20.45 -3.52
N VAL A 795 24.84 -19.16 -3.17
CA VAL A 795 23.64 -18.33 -2.98
C VAL A 795 22.90 -18.19 -4.32
N LEU A 796 21.65 -18.65 -4.36
CA LEU A 796 20.75 -18.47 -5.49
C LEU A 796 20.36 -17.01 -5.63
N ARG A 797 20.21 -16.54 -6.87
CA ARG A 797 19.96 -15.13 -7.20
C ARG A 797 18.92 -15.02 -8.30
N ASP A 798 18.19 -13.92 -8.30
CA ASP A 798 17.30 -13.55 -9.40
C ASP A 798 18.08 -13.08 -10.65
N ALA A 799 17.34 -12.75 -11.72
CA ALA A 799 17.91 -12.21 -12.96
C ALA A 799 18.64 -10.85 -12.79
N ASN A 800 18.47 -10.17 -11.65
CA ASN A 800 19.13 -8.90 -11.31
C ASN A 800 20.34 -9.11 -10.36
N GLY A 801 20.67 -10.36 -10.03
CA GLY A 801 21.76 -10.71 -9.11
C GLY A 801 21.44 -10.54 -7.62
N VAL A 802 20.18 -10.27 -7.26
CA VAL A 802 19.72 -10.15 -5.87
C VAL A 802 19.55 -11.56 -5.28
N PRO A 803 20.08 -11.85 -4.07
CA PRO A 803 19.86 -13.15 -3.41
C PRO A 803 18.38 -13.47 -3.25
N LEU A 804 17.97 -14.69 -3.59
CA LEU A 804 16.61 -15.15 -3.32
C LEU A 804 16.42 -15.31 -1.80
N PRO A 805 15.30 -14.84 -1.22
CA PRO A 805 15.02 -14.99 0.21
C PRO A 805 14.53 -16.40 0.54
N LYS A 806 14.95 -16.93 1.70
CA LYS A 806 14.37 -18.10 2.34
C LYS A 806 13.99 -17.77 3.78
N GLU A 807 12.72 -17.96 4.12
CA GLU A 807 12.23 -17.87 5.50
C GLU A 807 12.68 -19.08 6.32
N VAL A 808 13.05 -18.83 7.56
CA VAL A 808 13.50 -19.83 8.54
C VAL A 808 13.00 -19.47 9.94
N PRO A 809 12.92 -20.43 10.88
CA PRO A 809 12.49 -20.15 12.24
C PRO A 809 13.29 -19.02 12.91
N LEU A 810 12.60 -18.21 13.72
CA LEU A 810 13.19 -17.19 14.58
C LEU A 810 14.10 -17.84 15.64
N PRO A 811 15.24 -17.21 15.97
CA PRO A 811 16.13 -17.71 17.03
C PRO A 811 15.51 -17.52 18.41
N GLY A 812 15.93 -18.35 19.38
CA GLY A 812 15.71 -18.08 20.81
C GLY A 812 14.26 -18.04 21.28
N GLY A 813 13.32 -18.66 20.55
CA GLY A 813 11.92 -18.74 20.97
C GLY A 813 11.18 -17.40 20.92
N ILE A 814 11.55 -16.47 20.03
CA ILE A 814 10.83 -15.20 19.84
C ILE A 814 9.38 -15.50 19.44
N ALA A 815 8.47 -15.30 20.40
CA ALA A 815 7.03 -15.45 20.27
C ALA A 815 6.32 -14.10 20.37
N GLY A 816 5.04 -14.03 19.99
CA GLY A 816 4.26 -12.79 19.97
C GLY A 816 4.23 -11.99 21.29
N GLY A 817 4.27 -12.66 22.44
CA GLY A 817 4.32 -12.01 23.76
C GLY A 817 5.67 -11.36 24.10
N GLY A 818 6.76 -11.74 23.41
CA GLY A 818 8.12 -11.25 23.67
C GLY A 818 8.48 -9.99 22.85
N THR A 819 9.55 -10.05 22.07
CA THR A 819 10.09 -8.90 21.31
C THR A 819 9.05 -8.12 20.47
N PRO A 820 8.05 -8.74 19.80
CA PRO A 820 6.99 -8.00 19.11
C PRO A 820 6.15 -7.11 20.04
N SER A 821 5.77 -7.61 21.23
CA SER A 821 5.02 -6.84 22.22
C SER A 821 5.85 -5.69 22.80
N HIS A 822 7.15 -5.90 23.02
CA HIS A 822 8.07 -4.86 23.51
C HIS A 822 8.27 -3.73 22.50
N ILE A 823 8.41 -4.04 21.21
CA ILE A 823 8.43 -3.03 20.12
C ILE A 823 7.10 -2.27 20.09
N TRP A 824 5.96 -2.98 20.17
CA TRP A 824 4.64 -2.38 20.15
C TRP A 824 4.46 -1.42 21.33
N ARG A 825 4.83 -1.84 22.55
CA ARG A 825 4.76 -1.03 23.77
C ARG A 825 5.65 0.19 23.69
N ASP A 826 6.92 0.02 23.33
CA ASP A 826 7.89 1.13 23.25
C ASP A 826 7.46 2.19 22.23
N PHE A 827 6.82 1.79 21.12
CA PHE A 827 6.15 2.72 20.22
C PHE A 827 4.89 3.33 20.83
N MET A 828 4.01 2.53 21.45
CA MET A 828 2.72 3.00 21.95
C MET A 828 2.85 3.98 23.12
N ILE A 829 3.88 3.84 23.96
CA ILE A 829 4.26 4.86 24.96
C ILE A 829 4.50 6.21 24.27
N ALA A 830 5.25 6.22 23.16
CA ALA A 830 5.45 7.43 22.37
C ALA A 830 4.17 7.88 21.63
N ALA A 831 3.37 6.96 21.09
CA ALA A 831 2.14 7.29 20.37
C ALA A 831 1.06 7.91 21.28
N MET A 832 0.99 7.45 22.52
CA MET A 832 0.08 7.94 23.56
C MET A 832 0.61 9.17 24.31
N ALA A 833 1.90 9.49 24.23
CA ALA A 833 2.42 10.72 24.84
C ALA A 833 1.63 11.95 24.36
N ASN A 834 1.06 12.68 25.33
CA ASN A 834 0.16 13.82 25.15
C ASN A 834 -1.20 13.46 24.51
N LYS A 835 -1.72 12.25 24.76
CA LYS A 835 -3.12 11.87 24.55
C LYS A 835 -3.86 11.84 25.88
N GLU A 836 -5.11 12.26 25.87
CA GLU A 836 -6.01 12.09 27.03
C GLU A 836 -6.32 10.60 27.24
N PRO A 837 -6.30 10.10 28.49
CA PRO A 837 -6.85 8.79 28.84
C PRO A 837 -8.31 8.69 28.38
N LYS A 838 -8.59 7.73 27.50
CA LYS A 838 -9.94 7.37 27.06
C LYS A 838 -10.09 5.85 27.25
N PRO A 839 -11.15 5.37 27.93
CA PRO A 839 -11.37 3.94 28.10
C PRO A 839 -11.64 3.26 26.75
N LEU A 840 -11.37 1.96 26.70
CA LEU A 840 -11.84 1.11 25.61
C LEU A 840 -13.35 0.81 25.80
N PRO A 841 -14.06 0.35 24.74
CA PRO A 841 -15.46 -0.06 24.87
C PRO A 841 -15.71 -1.03 26.03
N THR A 842 -16.78 -0.79 26.78
CA THR A 842 -17.21 -1.64 27.90
C THR A 842 -17.99 -2.84 27.37
N ALA A 843 -17.65 -4.04 27.84
CA ALA A 843 -18.34 -5.28 27.50
C ALA A 843 -19.84 -5.18 27.77
N VAL A 844 -20.65 -5.71 26.85
CA VAL A 844 -22.10 -5.87 27.02
C VAL A 844 -22.48 -7.32 27.30
N PHE A 845 -21.62 -8.28 26.96
CA PHE A 845 -21.85 -9.72 27.05
C PHE A 845 -23.10 -10.17 26.28
N ALA A 846 -23.23 -9.69 25.05
CA ALA A 846 -24.35 -9.98 24.17
C ALA A 846 -24.37 -11.46 23.72
N GLY A 847 -25.49 -11.86 23.11
CA GLY A 847 -25.71 -13.22 22.62
C GLY A 847 -26.04 -14.25 23.71
N GLU A 848 -26.40 -15.45 23.27
CA GLU A 848 -26.76 -16.58 24.15
C GLU A 848 -25.53 -17.46 24.45
N GLU A 849 -25.47 -18.12 25.62
CA GLU A 849 -24.35 -19.03 25.97
C GLU A 849 -24.43 -20.35 25.19
N HIS A 850 -23.86 -20.35 23.98
CA HIS A 850 -23.80 -21.52 23.09
C HIS A 850 -22.64 -22.46 23.47
N ASN A 851 -22.87 -23.26 24.51
CA ASN A 851 -21.88 -24.16 25.10
C ASN A 851 -21.68 -25.44 24.26
N LEU A 852 -20.62 -25.48 23.44
CA LEU A 852 -20.25 -26.65 22.61
C LEU A 852 -19.73 -27.84 23.43
N VAL A 853 -19.43 -27.63 24.71
CA VAL A 853 -19.02 -28.64 25.67
C VAL A 853 -19.67 -28.34 27.03
N ALA A 854 -19.87 -29.38 27.83
CA ALA A 854 -20.37 -29.21 29.19
C ALA A 854 -19.48 -28.23 29.97
N LYS A 855 -20.11 -27.28 30.68
CA LYS A 855 -19.45 -26.38 31.62
C LYS A 855 -18.72 -27.24 32.67
N PRO A 856 -17.46 -26.95 33.02
CA PRO A 856 -16.79 -27.65 34.12
C PRO A 856 -17.63 -27.54 35.39
N GLU A 857 -17.96 -28.68 35.99
CA GLU A 857 -18.48 -28.70 37.34
C GLU A 857 -17.45 -28.04 38.27
N PRO A 858 -17.87 -27.20 39.24
CA PRO A 858 -16.96 -26.75 40.26
C PRO A 858 -16.41 -27.99 40.97
N LYS A 859 -15.08 -28.10 41.10
CA LYS A 859 -14.52 -29.04 42.07
C LYS A 859 -15.18 -28.71 43.42
N PRO A 860 -15.66 -29.70 44.20
CA PRO A 860 -16.08 -29.42 45.56
C PRO A 860 -14.93 -28.71 46.26
N THR A 861 -15.24 -27.59 46.92
CA THR A 861 -14.36 -27.06 47.94
C THR A 861 -14.07 -28.21 48.90
N PRO A 862 -12.83 -28.45 49.33
CA PRO A 862 -12.62 -29.28 50.51
C PRO A 862 -13.50 -28.73 51.63
N ASP A 863 -14.29 -29.59 52.26
CA ASP A 863 -14.98 -29.18 53.48
C ASP A 863 -13.92 -28.61 54.45
N PRO A 864 -14.20 -27.49 55.13
CA PRO A 864 -13.27 -26.98 56.13
C PRO A 864 -13.08 -28.09 57.17
N GLU A 865 -11.84 -28.56 57.32
CA GLU A 865 -11.52 -29.67 58.21
C GLU A 865 -12.09 -29.38 59.61
N ASP A 866 -12.90 -30.31 60.12
CA ASP A 866 -13.56 -30.15 61.42
C ASP A 866 -12.48 -29.96 62.50
N PRO A 867 -12.39 -28.79 63.16
CA PRO A 867 -11.38 -28.53 64.18
C PRO A 867 -11.51 -29.43 65.42
N PHE A 868 -12.60 -30.20 65.51
CA PHE A 868 -12.94 -31.09 66.61
C PHE A 868 -13.17 -32.55 66.17
N GLY A 869 -12.62 -32.95 65.03
CA GLY A 869 -12.57 -34.34 64.58
C GLY A 869 -11.82 -35.25 65.56
N ASP A 870 -12.56 -35.97 66.40
CA ASP A 870 -12.06 -36.82 67.48
C ASP A 870 -11.08 -37.92 66.99
N PRO A 871 -9.84 -38.00 67.51
CA PRO A 871 -8.87 -39.02 67.12
C PRO A 871 -9.22 -40.39 67.71
N GLY A 872 -10.18 -41.07 67.08
CA GLY A 872 -10.64 -42.41 67.45
C GLY A 872 -9.48 -43.41 67.61
N GLY A 873 -9.19 -43.76 68.86
CA GLY A 873 -8.01 -44.55 69.22
C GLY A 873 -8.08 -46.01 68.77
N THR A 874 -6.95 -46.54 68.29
CA THR A 874 -6.73 -48.00 68.16
C THR A 874 -5.87 -48.46 69.32
N GLU A 875 -6.48 -49.12 70.31
CA GLU A 875 -5.77 -49.61 71.50
C GLU A 875 -4.87 -50.81 71.18
N CYS A 876 -3.56 -50.59 71.14
CA CYS A 876 -2.57 -51.68 71.23
C CYS A 876 -2.33 -52.01 72.71
N LEU A 877 -3.12 -52.94 73.27
CA LEU A 877 -2.97 -53.38 74.66
C LEU A 877 -1.62 -54.10 74.89
N PRO A 878 -0.96 -53.86 76.04
CA PRO A 878 0.36 -54.45 76.32
C PRO A 878 0.25 -55.92 76.75
N GLY A 879 0.34 -56.84 75.79
CA GLY A 879 0.29 -58.27 76.13
C GLY A 879 0.64 -59.31 75.07
N ASP A 880 0.65 -58.98 73.76
CA ASP A 880 0.69 -60.02 72.71
C ASP A 880 1.99 -60.07 71.86
N PHE A 881 2.45 -61.29 71.59
CA PHE A 881 3.69 -61.58 70.84
C PHE A 881 3.35 -61.91 69.37
N GLY A 882 3.34 -60.93 68.46
CA GLY A 882 2.81 -61.23 67.10
C GLY A 882 3.02 -60.25 65.95
N CYS A 883 4.07 -59.42 65.93
CA CYS A 883 4.39 -58.55 64.77
C CYS A 883 5.85 -58.67 64.31
N THR A 884 6.28 -59.90 64.00
CA THR A 884 7.66 -60.25 63.64
C THR A 884 7.87 -60.45 62.13
N GLY A 885 8.93 -59.85 61.59
CA GLY A 885 9.41 -60.05 60.21
C GLY A 885 8.79 -59.06 59.20
N GLY A 886 9.55 -58.29 58.40
CA GLY A 886 10.97 -58.34 58.07
C GLY A 886 11.17 -58.98 56.68
N GLY A 887 11.98 -58.46 55.76
CA GLY A 887 13.00 -57.41 55.76
C GLY A 887 13.53 -57.31 54.32
N GLY A 888 14.64 -56.63 54.01
CA GLY A 888 15.52 -55.81 54.84
C GLY A 888 16.35 -54.89 53.92
N GLY A 889 17.22 -54.06 54.48
CA GLY A 889 18.05 -53.12 53.72
C GLY A 889 19.52 -53.16 54.10
N ASN A 890 20.36 -52.62 53.22
CA ASN A 890 21.70 -52.08 53.50
C ASN A 890 22.23 -51.36 52.24
N GLY A 891 22.95 -50.24 52.32
CA GLY A 891 23.25 -49.39 53.48
C GLY A 891 24.41 -48.42 53.22
N GLY A 892 24.47 -47.30 53.97
CA GLY A 892 25.63 -46.41 54.18
C GLY A 892 26.16 -45.61 52.97
N PHE A 893 26.59 -44.35 53.05
CA PHE A 893 26.76 -43.36 54.15
C PHE A 893 26.42 -41.96 53.54
N GLY A 894 26.01 -40.88 54.22
CA GLY A 894 26.08 -40.47 55.64
C GLY A 894 27.25 -39.48 55.86
N GLY A 895 27.11 -38.24 56.36
CA GLY A 895 25.98 -37.46 56.91
C GLY A 895 26.48 -36.01 57.27
N ASP A 896 25.81 -35.09 58.01
CA ASP A 896 24.41 -34.88 58.46
C ASP A 896 24.37 -33.63 59.41
N ASP A 897 23.87 -32.45 58.97
CA ASP A 897 23.55 -31.25 59.78
C ASP A 897 22.78 -30.19 58.95
N GLY A 898 21.90 -29.31 59.46
CA GLY A 898 21.21 -29.19 60.77
C GLY A 898 20.18 -28.03 60.76
N PHE A 899 19.01 -28.18 61.40
CA PHE A 899 17.94 -27.15 61.48
C PHE A 899 18.27 -26.03 62.51
N GLY A 900 17.65 -24.84 62.52
CA GLY A 900 16.52 -24.34 61.71
C GLY A 900 16.14 -22.86 62.01
N ASP A 901 14.90 -22.50 61.67
CA ASP A 901 14.28 -21.14 61.79
C ASP A 901 13.81 -20.80 63.23
N PRO A 902 13.60 -19.51 63.58
CA PRO A 902 12.20 -19.08 63.75
C PRO A 902 11.89 -17.63 63.29
N GLY A 903 10.71 -17.45 62.67
CA GLY A 903 10.15 -16.14 62.28
C GLY A 903 9.17 -15.47 63.27
N PHE A 904 8.48 -14.42 62.78
CA PHE A 904 7.62 -13.46 63.50
C PHE A 904 8.39 -12.54 64.49
N GLY A 905 7.96 -11.31 64.79
CA GLY A 905 6.84 -10.50 64.31
C GLY A 905 7.04 -9.02 64.69
N ASN A 906 6.18 -8.11 64.20
CA ASN A 906 6.27 -6.67 64.44
C ASN A 906 5.44 -6.27 65.69
N ASP A 907 5.84 -5.26 66.49
CA ASP A 907 4.90 -4.34 67.17
C ASP A 907 5.51 -3.17 67.99
N ASN A 908 5.00 -1.96 67.71
CA ASN A 908 4.56 -0.85 68.60
C ASN A 908 5.39 -0.15 69.72
N PHE A 909 5.20 1.19 69.76
CA PHE A 909 5.24 2.19 70.87
C PHE A 909 6.46 2.34 71.82
N GLY A 910 6.77 3.60 72.19
CA GLY A 910 7.62 3.97 73.35
C GLY A 910 8.26 5.36 73.25
N ASP A 911 8.01 6.24 74.24
CA ASP A 911 8.33 7.67 74.21
C ASP A 911 9.74 8.10 74.71
N GLN A 912 10.01 9.39 74.46
CA GLN A 912 11.01 10.31 75.04
C GLN A 912 11.23 10.26 76.58
N PRO A 913 12.20 11.03 77.16
CA PRO A 913 13.39 11.71 76.57
C PRO A 913 14.70 11.54 77.40
N GLY A 914 15.84 12.00 76.85
CA GLY A 914 17.07 12.18 77.63
C GLY A 914 18.21 12.89 76.88
N SER A 915 18.71 14.00 77.45
CA SER A 915 19.98 14.67 77.14
C SER A 915 20.78 14.77 78.46
N PRO A 916 22.10 15.12 78.51
CA PRO A 916 22.92 15.76 77.47
C PRO A 916 24.39 15.23 77.38
N GLU A 917 25.27 16.09 76.83
CA GLU A 917 26.72 16.25 77.09
C GLU A 917 27.81 15.47 76.32
N ASP A 918 28.78 16.29 75.86
CA ASP A 918 30.23 16.12 75.63
C ASP A 918 30.86 15.02 74.75
N GLY A 919 32.00 15.39 74.11
CA GLY A 919 33.05 14.38 73.93
C GLY A 919 34.29 14.57 73.06
N THR A 920 34.57 15.68 72.33
CA THR A 920 35.90 15.98 71.69
C THR A 920 36.43 14.94 70.63
N LEU A 921 37.53 15.09 69.85
CA LEU A 921 38.55 16.12 69.55
C LEU A 921 38.76 16.28 68.01
N MET A 922 39.24 17.45 67.57
CA MET A 922 40.29 17.80 66.57
C MET A 922 40.58 16.90 65.32
N ASP A 923 41.13 17.39 64.20
CA ASP A 923 41.86 18.65 63.93
C ASP A 923 41.79 19.09 62.44
N GLY A 924 42.13 20.35 62.15
CA GLY A 924 42.57 20.84 60.82
C GLY A 924 41.49 21.09 59.74
N GLY A 925 41.14 22.33 59.35
CA GLY A 925 41.45 23.63 59.94
C GLY A 925 41.66 24.78 58.91
N LEU A 926 40.91 25.87 59.10
CA LEU A 926 41.31 27.28 58.84
C LEU A 926 41.45 27.76 57.36
N LEU A 927 41.06 28.99 56.94
CA LEU A 927 40.36 30.13 57.57
C LEU A 927 39.70 31.06 56.48
N ASN A 928 38.46 31.51 56.74
CA ASN A 928 37.89 32.90 56.80
C ASN A 928 38.31 34.01 55.78
N ASN A 929 37.53 35.10 55.53
CA ASN A 929 36.26 35.67 56.06
C ASN A 929 35.62 36.58 54.95
N ALA A 930 34.43 37.21 54.97
CA ALA A 930 33.25 37.36 55.87
C ALA A 930 31.99 37.54 54.95
N GLY A 931 30.75 37.97 55.29
CA GLY A 931 30.10 38.55 56.49
C GLY A 931 29.95 40.09 56.46
N PRO A 932 28.86 40.74 56.97
CA PRO A 932 27.67 40.18 57.65
C PRO A 932 26.26 40.80 57.31
N ALA A 933 25.21 40.19 57.89
CA ALA A 933 23.84 40.72 58.21
C ALA A 933 22.82 41.06 57.08
N GLY A 934 21.51 40.83 57.24
CA GLY A 934 20.79 40.14 58.34
C GLY A 934 19.24 40.07 58.23
N HIS A 935 18.63 39.25 59.11
CA HIS A 935 17.22 39.14 59.55
C HIS A 935 16.03 38.75 58.59
N GLU A 936 15.49 37.56 58.88
CA GLU A 936 14.06 37.23 59.16
C GLU A 936 12.97 36.92 58.08
N ALA A 937 11.89 36.30 58.60
CA ALA A 937 10.57 36.00 58.01
C ALA A 937 10.42 34.87 56.95
N ARG A 938 10.13 33.65 57.45
CA ARG A 938 9.33 32.56 56.82
C ARG A 938 7.88 32.61 57.41
N PRO A 939 6.88 31.77 57.01
CA PRO A 939 6.90 30.60 56.11
C PRO A 939 5.75 30.49 55.05
N ALA A 940 5.87 29.48 54.18
CA ALA A 940 4.84 28.60 53.56
C ALA A 940 3.50 29.12 52.97
N GLY A 941 2.93 28.49 51.92
CA GLY A 941 3.43 27.36 51.13
C GLY A 941 2.37 26.71 50.22
N GLU A 942 2.78 25.65 49.51
CA GLU A 942 1.99 24.64 48.77
C GLU A 942 1.19 25.12 47.52
N GLY A 943 1.10 24.32 46.44
CA GLY A 943 1.71 23.00 46.18
C GLY A 943 1.62 22.61 44.70
#